data_AF-A0A7C7MZX4-F1
#
_entry.id   AF-A0A7C7MZX4-F1
#
_cell.length_a   1.000
_cell.length_b   1.000
_cell.length_c   1.000
_cell.angle_alpha   90.00
_cell.angle_beta   90.00
_cell.angle_gamma   90.00
#
_symmetry.space_group_name_H-M   'P 1'
#
loop_
_entity.id
_entity.type
_entity.pdbx_description
1 polymer ?
#
loop_
_entity_poly.entity_id
_entity_poly.type
_entity_poly.pdbx_seq_one_letter_code
_entity_poly.pdbx_strand_id
1 'polypeptide(L)'
;MKNGSEISLMLGKIQSQKWKICVPFCLCGLILPQQPDLFNHSPTAFSAVILGQATIDNVPAEEGDWVGVFDDSGNCAGAAEVEFIDNRSVFILTIYGDDPATDEIDEGLIGSEPFTLQIYDSSASEFQIHGGSYWGWQDTQGKFLNLFTPDSILNLVDSLRLNQLQVIGSHNSYHIAPYDTLLGVIDVVAPDLAWTIDYTHLTLVDQFLYYGIRQIELDIYRDPLGGLFANRLGNWLTGHYEDVHPDIPDLYEPGLKILHFPDIDFDTQYLTFSHALEAMKNWSDFYPRHVPIFVLIECKSDGLADYFDDYPALEDFIENIQNIDSTLSYVEPIPFDLLGLEEAEAEIRSVFGDSLPGIITPDMVRGNYGTLEEAVLNGAWPTLGETRGKILFGLDNGGSLMNDYISGHPSLSGRILFVEANPGTPEAAFLGMNTPSDEITERVSEGYLVRTRSDTDTEQARTGDTSRRDVALASGAHFISTDYYRPDPRHESDTTWTDYSVRLPGDYFARVNPVSGPQDISSLEFDLVNFNMIFDFTSTMDNKDFELTFPVGIFLHQNFPNPFNPSTTFQYDLPIRSHVTLVIYDILGEEVTRLVNTTQDAGSKTIRWNRTDIHGKPVSAGVYLYQIKTGKFSHTRKMILLK
;
A
#
# COMPACT_ATOMS: atom_id res chain seq x y z
N MET A 1 -48.07 -26.98 -38.50
CA MET A 1 -47.68 -27.81 -39.67
C MET A 1 -46.38 -27.21 -40.20
N LYS A 2 -45.18 -27.82 -40.24
CA LYS A 2 -44.58 -29.15 -39.99
C LYS A 2 -43.18 -28.84 -39.37
N ASN A 3 -42.72 -29.45 -38.28
CA ASN A 3 -42.07 -30.77 -38.14
C ASN A 3 -40.80 -31.06 -38.96
N GLY A 4 -39.73 -31.41 -38.23
CA GLY A 4 -38.58 -32.27 -38.61
C GLY A 4 -37.38 -31.51 -39.17
N SER A 5 -36.12 -31.78 -38.81
CA SER A 5 -35.51 -32.95 -38.14
C SER A 5 -34.02 -32.67 -37.87
N GLU A 6 -33.48 -33.22 -36.79
CA GLU A 6 -32.05 -33.38 -36.51
C GLU A 6 -31.32 -34.20 -37.61
N ILE A 7 -30.00 -33.99 -37.77
CA ILE A 7 -28.93 -35.02 -37.69
C ILE A 7 -27.53 -34.37 -37.83
N SER A 8 -26.59 -35.01 -37.15
CA SER A 8 -25.25 -34.67 -36.67
C SER A 8 -24.06 -34.75 -37.67
N LEU A 9 -22.92 -34.20 -37.21
CA LEU A 9 -21.48 -34.52 -37.44
C LEU A 9 -20.72 -33.92 -38.64
N MET A 10 -19.70 -33.09 -38.34
CA MET A 10 -18.26 -33.41 -38.53
C MET A 10 -17.33 -32.24 -38.15
N LEU A 11 -16.19 -32.60 -37.54
CA LEU A 11 -15.08 -31.74 -37.08
C LEU A 11 -14.49 -30.79 -38.14
N GLY A 12 -14.02 -29.62 -37.69
CA GLY A 12 -13.13 -28.76 -38.45
C GLY A 12 -12.45 -27.65 -37.62
N LYS A 13 -11.20 -27.90 -37.22
CA LYS A 13 -10.10 -26.95 -36.89
C LYS A 13 -10.50 -25.50 -36.54
N ILE A 14 -10.33 -25.12 -35.28
CA ILE A 14 -10.28 -23.71 -34.85
C ILE A 14 -8.91 -23.15 -35.24
N GLN A 15 -8.89 -22.40 -36.34
CA GLN A 15 -7.79 -21.53 -36.73
C GLN A 15 -8.14 -20.11 -36.30
N SER A 16 -7.20 -19.44 -35.63
CA SER A 16 -7.31 -18.08 -35.12
C SER A 16 -7.84 -17.10 -36.17
N GLN A 17 -9.01 -16.50 -35.89
CA GLN A 17 -9.49 -15.33 -36.61
C GLN A 17 -9.50 -14.14 -35.69
N LYS A 18 -8.58 -13.21 -36.00
CA LYS A 18 -8.55 -11.83 -35.53
C LYS A 18 -9.90 -11.16 -35.87
N TRP A 19 -10.71 -10.86 -34.85
CA TRP A 19 -11.83 -9.94 -35.00
C TRP A 19 -11.35 -8.52 -34.69
N LYS A 20 -11.38 -7.69 -35.73
CA LYS A 20 -11.24 -6.24 -35.65
C LYS A 20 -12.47 -5.68 -34.94
N ILE A 21 -12.29 -5.15 -33.73
CA ILE A 21 -13.24 -4.20 -33.16
C ILE A 21 -12.82 -2.81 -33.64
N CYS A 22 -13.61 -2.25 -34.55
CA CYS A 22 -13.61 -0.82 -34.84
C CYS A 22 -14.43 -0.13 -33.75
N VAL A 23 -13.76 0.50 -32.78
CA VAL A 23 -14.36 1.55 -31.94
C VAL A 23 -13.96 2.90 -32.54
N PRO A 24 -14.90 3.84 -32.77
CA PRO A 24 -14.53 5.19 -33.18
C PRO A 24 -13.85 5.88 -32.00
N PHE A 25 -12.55 6.14 -32.13
CA PHE A 25 -11.77 6.95 -31.19
C PHE A 25 -12.22 8.41 -31.28
N CYS A 26 -13.16 8.81 -30.43
CA CYS A 26 -13.18 10.17 -29.91
C CYS A 26 -11.96 10.29 -28.99
N LEU A 27 -10.86 10.90 -29.46
CA LEU A 27 -9.82 11.41 -28.56
C LEU A 27 -10.39 12.63 -27.84
N CYS A 28 -11.13 12.39 -26.75
CA CYS A 28 -11.03 13.31 -25.62
C CYS A 28 -9.60 13.13 -25.11
N GLY A 29 -8.78 14.19 -25.19
CA GLY A 29 -7.50 14.20 -24.51
C GLY A 29 -7.79 14.01 -23.03
N LEU A 30 -7.23 12.97 -22.43
CA LEU A 30 -7.11 12.86 -20.97
C LEU A 30 -6.34 14.10 -20.51
N ILE A 31 -7.09 15.09 -20.04
CA ILE A 31 -6.59 16.13 -19.14
C ILE A 31 -6.36 15.35 -17.85
N LEU A 32 -5.10 15.05 -17.53
CA LEU A 32 -4.80 14.56 -16.18
C LEU A 32 -5.26 15.66 -15.22
N PRO A 33 -5.93 15.32 -14.11
CA PRO A 33 -6.29 16.32 -13.12
C PRO A 33 -5.02 17.06 -12.70
N GLN A 34 -5.07 18.39 -12.76
CA GLN A 34 -3.94 19.22 -12.38
C GLN A 34 -4.31 19.89 -11.07
N GLN A 35 -3.39 19.82 -10.10
CA GLN A 35 -3.51 20.52 -8.82
C GLN A 35 -4.04 21.94 -9.03
N PRO A 36 -5.13 22.33 -8.34
CA PRO A 36 -5.66 23.69 -8.43
C PRO A 36 -4.60 24.70 -7.97
N ASP A 37 -4.55 25.87 -8.63
CA ASP A 37 -3.55 26.90 -8.30
C ASP A 37 -3.59 27.34 -6.83
N LEU A 38 -4.78 27.30 -6.23
CA LEU A 38 -5.00 27.61 -4.81
C LEU A 38 -4.25 26.63 -3.88
N PHE A 39 -4.00 25.40 -4.31
CA PHE A 39 -3.40 24.33 -3.51
C PHE A 39 -1.87 24.31 -3.64
N ASN A 40 -1.28 25.24 -4.40
CA ASN A 40 0.16 25.39 -4.54
C ASN A 40 0.80 25.81 -3.20
N HIS A 41 1.83 25.08 -2.79
CA HIS A 41 2.55 25.29 -1.55
C HIS A 41 4.06 25.10 -1.79
N SER A 42 4.88 25.70 -0.92
CA SER A 42 6.33 25.53 -0.94
C SER A 42 6.73 24.44 0.05
N PRO A 43 7.41 23.36 -0.37
CA PRO A 43 7.93 22.38 0.57
C PRO A 43 9.01 23.00 1.48
N THR A 44 8.69 23.19 2.76
CA THR A 44 9.60 23.70 3.80
C THR A 44 9.90 22.60 4.84
N ALA A 45 10.13 22.94 6.11
CA ALA A 45 10.36 21.94 7.16
C ALA A 45 9.12 21.04 7.32
N PHE A 46 9.31 19.74 7.55
CA PHE A 46 8.18 18.85 7.81
C PHE A 46 7.45 19.25 9.10
N SER A 47 6.13 19.38 9.04
CA SER A 47 5.27 19.62 10.21
C SER A 47 4.48 18.36 10.56
N ALA A 48 3.66 17.85 9.63
CA ALA A 48 2.82 16.67 9.83
C ALA A 48 2.45 15.99 8.50
N VAL A 49 1.80 14.82 8.58
CA VAL A 49 1.16 14.13 7.45
C VAL A 49 -0.25 13.73 7.83
N ILE A 50 -1.21 14.01 6.95
CA ILE A 50 -2.59 13.51 6.96
C ILE A 50 -2.72 12.42 5.90
N LEU A 51 -2.86 11.18 6.35
CA LEU A 51 -3.55 10.14 5.60
C LEU A 51 -5.05 10.43 5.72
N GLY A 52 -5.92 10.09 4.78
CA GLY A 52 -7.33 10.39 5.03
C GLY A 52 -8.24 9.97 3.93
N GLN A 53 -9.53 10.04 4.21
CA GLN A 53 -10.58 9.85 3.24
C GLN A 53 -11.38 11.14 3.18
N ALA A 54 -11.83 11.51 1.98
CA ALA A 54 -12.65 12.69 1.80
C ALA A 54 -13.99 12.27 1.21
N THR A 55 -15.09 12.77 1.78
CA THR A 55 -16.42 12.62 1.19
C THR A 55 -16.97 13.99 0.85
N ILE A 56 -17.71 14.08 -0.25
CA ILE A 56 -18.50 15.25 -0.64
C ILE A 56 -19.97 14.84 -0.52
N ASP A 57 -20.70 15.49 0.38
CA ASP A 57 -22.10 15.16 0.70
C ASP A 57 -22.30 13.65 1.01
N ASN A 58 -21.41 13.06 1.82
CA ASN A 58 -21.35 11.63 2.20
C ASN A 58 -21.07 10.65 1.06
N VAL A 59 -20.61 11.13 -0.10
CA VAL A 59 -20.12 10.31 -1.21
C VAL A 59 -18.59 10.41 -1.25
N PRO A 60 -17.82 9.32 -1.35
CA PRO A 60 -16.36 9.42 -1.44
C PRO A 60 -15.94 10.32 -2.61
N ALA A 61 -14.98 11.21 -2.36
CA ALA A 61 -14.34 12.05 -3.36
C ALA A 61 -13.59 11.20 -4.40
N GLU A 62 -13.53 11.68 -5.63
CA GLU A 62 -13.08 10.90 -6.80
C GLU A 62 -11.67 11.31 -7.25
N GLU A 63 -11.10 10.55 -8.20
CA GLU A 63 -9.81 10.88 -8.82
C GLU A 63 -9.88 12.26 -9.48
N GLY A 64 -8.93 13.12 -9.11
CA GLY A 64 -8.84 14.50 -9.58
C GLY A 64 -9.39 15.54 -8.63
N ASP A 65 -10.07 15.13 -7.56
CA ASP A 65 -10.34 15.99 -6.42
C ASP A 65 -9.05 16.22 -5.62
N TRP A 66 -8.93 17.36 -4.94
CA TRP A 66 -7.74 17.71 -4.16
C TRP A 66 -8.13 18.12 -2.76
N VAL A 67 -7.41 17.64 -1.74
CA VAL A 67 -7.51 18.11 -0.35
C VAL A 67 -6.30 18.97 -0.03
N GLY A 68 -6.53 20.08 0.68
CA GLY A 68 -5.52 21.08 0.97
C GLY A 68 -5.70 21.64 2.37
N VAL A 69 -4.58 21.95 3.01
CA VAL A 69 -4.50 22.56 4.33
C VAL A 69 -4.06 24.01 4.15
N PHE A 70 -4.83 24.93 4.72
CA PHE A 70 -4.65 26.37 4.53
C PHE A 70 -4.55 27.08 5.86
N ASP A 71 -3.60 27.99 6.02
CA ASP A 71 -3.52 28.86 7.20
C ASP A 71 -4.67 29.89 7.26
N ASP A 72 -4.69 30.68 8.34
CA ASP A 72 -5.66 31.78 8.53
C ASP A 72 -5.54 32.92 7.51
N SER A 73 -4.40 33.03 6.83
CA SER A 73 -4.13 33.99 5.76
C SER A 73 -4.60 33.49 4.39
N GLY A 74 -4.98 32.20 4.28
CA GLY A 74 -5.38 31.53 3.05
C GLY A 74 -4.20 30.97 2.23
N ASN A 75 -2.99 30.86 2.80
CA ASN A 75 -1.88 30.19 2.12
C ASN A 75 -2.00 28.68 2.30
N CYS A 76 -1.76 27.93 1.23
CA CYS A 76 -1.71 26.47 1.31
C CYS A 76 -0.39 26.03 1.94
N ALA A 77 -0.46 25.27 3.03
CA ALA A 77 0.68 24.67 3.71
C ALA A 77 0.90 23.19 3.32
N GLY A 78 0.04 22.64 2.47
CA GLY A 78 0.12 21.25 2.03
C GLY A 78 -1.12 20.84 1.25
N ALA A 79 -0.96 20.03 0.21
CA ALA A 79 -2.05 19.53 -0.60
C ALA A 79 -1.76 18.12 -1.12
N ALA A 80 -2.83 17.36 -1.37
CA ALA A 80 -2.78 16.05 -1.98
C ALA A 80 -3.98 15.83 -2.90
N GLU A 81 -3.74 15.13 -4.01
CA GLU A 81 -4.80 14.59 -4.84
C GLU A 81 -5.50 13.46 -4.06
N VAL A 82 -6.81 13.35 -4.25
CA VAL A 82 -7.60 12.22 -3.78
C VAL A 82 -7.47 11.10 -4.80
N GLU A 83 -7.09 9.92 -4.32
CA GLU A 83 -7.13 8.68 -5.07
C GLU A 83 -8.43 7.94 -4.74
N PHE A 84 -9.13 7.43 -5.75
CA PHE A 84 -10.32 6.62 -5.57
C PHE A 84 -9.99 5.15 -5.83
N ILE A 85 -10.01 4.33 -4.78
CA ILE A 85 -9.59 2.92 -4.80
C ILE A 85 -10.65 2.08 -4.08
N ASP A 86 -11.22 1.08 -4.76
CA ASP A 86 -12.18 0.12 -4.20
C ASP A 86 -13.30 0.76 -3.38
N ASN A 87 -13.92 1.80 -3.95
CA ASN A 87 -14.99 2.59 -3.36
C ASN A 87 -14.59 3.32 -2.06
N ARG A 88 -13.30 3.65 -1.93
CA ARG A 88 -12.74 4.53 -0.90
C ARG A 88 -12.01 5.69 -1.55
N SER A 89 -12.18 6.87 -0.99
CA SER A 89 -11.30 8.00 -1.25
C SER A 89 -10.10 7.91 -0.30
N VAL A 90 -8.88 8.08 -0.81
CA VAL A 90 -7.67 8.08 0.00
C VAL A 90 -6.79 9.25 -0.43
N PHE A 91 -6.24 10.00 0.52
CA PHE A 91 -5.26 11.04 0.24
C PHE A 91 -4.12 11.01 1.28
N ILE A 92 -2.94 11.49 0.86
CA ILE A 92 -1.75 11.61 1.71
C ILE A 92 -1.21 13.04 1.62
N LEU A 93 -1.67 13.88 2.52
CA LEU A 93 -1.35 15.30 2.57
C LEU A 93 -0.21 15.55 3.55
N THR A 94 0.96 15.89 3.01
CA THR A 94 2.07 16.40 3.81
C THR A 94 1.83 17.87 4.13
N ILE A 95 1.94 18.23 5.40
CA ILE A 95 1.85 19.60 5.90
C ILE A 95 3.26 20.08 6.22
N TYR A 96 3.63 21.16 5.56
CA TYR A 96 4.90 21.84 5.74
C TYR A 96 4.77 22.91 6.82
N GLY A 97 5.83 23.12 7.59
CA GLY A 97 5.93 24.06 8.68
C GLY A 97 6.78 25.26 8.32
N ASP A 98 6.58 26.38 9.00
CA ASP A 98 7.30 27.61 8.65
C ASP A 98 8.82 27.46 8.64
N ASP A 99 9.45 28.08 7.64
CA ASP A 99 10.90 28.14 7.55
C ASP A 99 11.43 29.27 8.46
N PRO A 100 12.17 28.95 9.53
CA PRO A 100 12.75 29.95 10.44
C PRO A 100 13.87 30.79 9.78
N ALA A 101 14.25 30.49 8.54
CA ALA A 101 15.13 31.35 7.74
C ALA A 101 14.38 32.47 7.02
N THR A 102 13.04 32.40 6.95
CA THR A 102 12.15 33.36 6.28
C THR A 102 10.99 33.78 7.17
N ASP A 103 11.27 34.18 8.43
CA ASP A 103 10.28 34.62 9.45
C ASP A 103 9.28 35.73 9.01
N GLU A 104 9.47 36.36 7.84
CA GLU A 104 8.58 37.37 7.27
C GLU A 104 7.65 36.84 6.16
N ILE A 105 7.81 35.57 5.75
CA ILE A 105 6.98 34.90 4.74
C ILE A 105 6.32 33.68 5.40
N ASP A 106 4.99 33.74 5.50
CA ASP A 106 4.11 32.69 6.00
C ASP A 106 3.96 31.64 4.88
N GLU A 107 4.70 30.53 4.97
CA GLU A 107 4.81 29.50 3.91
C GLU A 107 4.44 28.09 4.41
N GLY A 108 4.13 27.93 5.70
CA GLY A 108 3.78 26.65 6.30
C GLY A 108 2.89 26.81 7.53
N LEU A 109 2.82 25.77 8.35
CA LEU A 109 2.06 25.77 9.60
C LEU A 109 2.92 25.31 10.76
N ILE A 110 3.02 26.14 11.79
CA ILE A 110 3.50 25.70 13.11
C ILE A 110 2.33 25.18 13.96
N GLY A 111 2.58 24.24 14.86
CA GLY A 111 1.52 23.53 15.61
C GLY A 111 0.63 24.38 16.53
N SER A 112 0.84 25.69 16.60
CA SER A 112 0.01 26.67 17.32
C SER A 112 -0.91 27.50 16.41
N GLU A 113 -0.79 27.37 15.10
CA GLU A 113 -1.56 28.16 14.13
C GLU A 113 -2.88 27.50 13.78
N PRO A 114 -3.89 28.29 13.38
CA PRO A 114 -5.12 27.74 12.89
C PRO A 114 -5.00 27.42 11.41
N PHE A 115 -5.68 26.37 10.99
CA PHE A 115 -5.78 26.00 9.59
C PHE A 115 -7.22 25.64 9.22
N THR A 116 -7.51 25.64 7.93
CA THR A 116 -8.74 25.11 7.35
C THR A 116 -8.39 23.98 6.39
N LEU A 117 -9.31 23.03 6.25
CA LEU A 117 -9.23 22.01 5.22
C LEU A 117 -10.19 22.37 4.11
N GLN A 118 -9.69 22.30 2.89
CA GLN A 118 -10.49 22.57 1.71
C GLN A 118 -10.38 21.39 0.76
N ILE A 119 -11.48 21.09 0.09
CA ILE A 119 -11.50 20.18 -1.05
C ILE A 119 -11.80 20.97 -2.31
N TYR A 120 -11.13 20.61 -3.39
CA TYR A 120 -11.53 20.96 -4.74
C TYR A 120 -12.28 19.78 -5.35
N ASP A 121 -13.56 19.97 -5.64
CA ASP A 121 -14.39 19.06 -6.41
C ASP A 121 -14.12 19.32 -7.89
N SER A 122 -13.39 18.41 -8.53
CA SER A 122 -13.02 18.51 -9.93
C SER A 122 -14.23 18.37 -10.87
N SER A 123 -15.24 17.60 -10.46
CA SER A 123 -16.46 17.35 -11.23
C SER A 123 -17.35 18.59 -11.31
N ALA A 124 -17.40 19.38 -10.23
CA ALA A 124 -18.13 20.64 -10.14
C ALA A 124 -17.27 21.86 -10.47
N SER A 125 -15.93 21.72 -10.44
CA SER A 125 -14.98 22.84 -10.45
C SER A 125 -15.23 23.84 -9.31
N GLU A 126 -15.55 23.32 -8.13
CA GLU A 126 -15.91 24.11 -6.94
C GLU A 126 -14.97 23.81 -5.78
N PHE A 127 -14.74 24.79 -4.92
CA PHE A 127 -14.01 24.61 -3.67
C PHE A 127 -15.01 24.54 -2.53
N GLN A 128 -14.83 23.58 -1.64
CA GLN A 128 -15.60 23.48 -0.40
C GLN A 128 -14.64 23.54 0.78
N ILE A 129 -14.98 24.37 1.75
CA ILE A 129 -14.25 24.46 3.01
C ILE A 129 -14.95 23.51 3.98
N HIS A 130 -14.20 22.56 4.56
CA HIS A 130 -14.76 21.74 5.62
C HIS A 130 -15.16 22.64 6.80
N GLY A 131 -16.34 22.45 7.38
CA GLY A 131 -16.88 23.36 8.38
C GLY A 131 -15.98 23.53 9.61
N GLY A 132 -15.42 24.73 9.79
CA GLY A 132 -14.64 25.13 10.97
C GLY A 132 -13.24 25.69 10.64
N SER A 133 -12.62 26.38 11.59
CA SER A 133 -11.18 26.64 11.62
C SER A 133 -10.56 25.75 12.69
N TYR A 134 -9.59 24.93 12.33
CA TYR A 134 -8.88 24.02 13.21
C TYR A 134 -7.76 24.78 13.89
N TRP A 135 -7.83 25.01 15.20
CA TRP A 135 -6.73 25.66 15.94
C TRP A 135 -5.77 24.63 16.52
N GLY A 136 -4.56 24.58 15.97
CA GLY A 136 -3.76 23.36 16.10
C GLY A 136 -4.57 22.17 15.59
N TRP A 137 -4.14 20.97 15.96
CA TRP A 137 -4.90 19.77 15.63
C TRP A 137 -6.15 19.77 16.54
N GLN A 138 -7.37 19.59 16.03
CA GLN A 138 -8.59 19.47 16.85
C GLN A 138 -9.39 18.24 16.47
N ASP A 139 -10.21 17.71 17.38
CA ASP A 139 -11.11 16.60 17.07
C ASP A 139 -12.40 17.06 16.36
N THR A 140 -13.20 16.10 15.89
CA THR A 140 -14.49 16.33 15.21
C THR A 140 -15.58 16.92 16.12
N GLN A 141 -15.31 17.09 17.42
CA GLN A 141 -16.24 17.69 18.39
C GLN A 141 -15.87 19.14 18.76
N GLY A 142 -14.88 19.73 18.08
CA GLY A 142 -14.45 21.11 18.30
C GLY A 142 -13.70 21.30 19.63
N LYS A 143 -13.10 20.23 20.16
CA LYS A 143 -12.24 20.27 21.34
C LYS A 143 -10.78 20.34 20.89
N PHE A 144 -10.06 21.34 21.39
CA PHE A 144 -8.62 21.55 21.12
C PHE A 144 -7.79 20.28 21.41
N LEU A 145 -7.06 19.73 20.43
CA LEU A 145 -5.88 18.89 20.73
C LEU A 145 -4.73 19.81 21.09
N ASN A 146 -4.61 20.13 22.37
CA ASN A 146 -3.40 20.76 22.86
C ASN A 146 -2.26 19.73 22.91
N LEU A 147 -1.52 19.58 21.80
CA LEU A 147 -0.39 18.63 21.65
C LEU A 147 0.67 18.73 22.75
N PHE A 148 0.67 19.80 23.54
CA PHE A 148 1.65 20.11 24.56
C PHE A 148 1.10 20.12 25.99
N THR A 149 -0.19 19.75 26.21
CA THR A 149 -0.73 19.50 27.56
C THR A 149 -1.12 18.03 27.74
N PRO A 150 -0.88 17.44 28.92
CA PRO A 150 -1.22 16.05 29.26
C PRO A 150 -2.67 15.61 28.98
N ASP A 151 -3.61 16.54 28.78
CA ASP A 151 -5.05 16.31 28.64
C ASP A 151 -5.60 16.34 27.19
N SER A 152 -4.73 16.32 26.16
CA SER A 152 -5.18 16.29 24.75
C SER A 152 -5.61 14.91 24.28
N ILE A 153 -6.44 14.86 23.23
CA ILE A 153 -6.83 13.59 22.59
C ILE A 153 -5.62 12.83 22.04
N LEU A 154 -4.54 13.51 21.63
CA LEU A 154 -3.31 12.85 21.26
C LEU A 154 -2.69 12.15 22.47
N ASN A 155 -2.63 12.81 23.64
CA ASN A 155 -2.15 12.16 24.86
C ASN A 155 -3.08 11.04 25.33
N LEU A 156 -4.38 11.18 25.15
CA LEU A 156 -5.34 10.11 25.42
C LEU A 156 -5.13 8.90 24.51
N VAL A 157 -4.97 9.16 23.21
CA VAL A 157 -4.69 8.14 22.19
C VAL A 157 -3.32 7.50 22.40
N ASP A 158 -2.29 8.30 22.63
CA ASP A 158 -0.95 7.82 22.90
C ASP A 158 -0.88 7.11 24.26
N SER A 159 -1.82 7.35 25.18
CA SER A 159 -1.96 6.60 26.43
C SER A 159 -2.70 5.26 26.27
N LEU A 160 -3.41 5.04 25.15
CA LEU A 160 -3.97 3.72 24.85
C LEU A 160 -2.84 2.71 24.78
N ARG A 161 -3.03 1.54 25.37
CA ARG A 161 -2.08 0.45 25.26
C ARG A 161 -2.22 -0.24 23.91
N LEU A 162 -1.15 -0.89 23.45
CA LEU A 162 -1.16 -1.66 22.21
C LEU A 162 -2.33 -2.67 22.17
N ASN A 163 -2.59 -3.34 23.28
CA ASN A 163 -3.71 -4.28 23.44
C ASN A 163 -5.07 -3.59 23.72
N GLN A 164 -5.21 -2.30 23.42
CA GLN A 164 -6.48 -1.57 23.46
C GLN A 164 -6.89 -1.10 22.07
N LEU A 165 -6.21 -1.60 21.05
CA LEU A 165 -6.48 -1.32 19.64
C LEU A 165 -7.04 -2.55 18.96
N GLN A 166 -7.81 -2.32 17.90
CA GLN A 166 -8.17 -3.36 16.94
C GLN A 166 -7.87 -2.86 15.54
N VAL A 167 -7.28 -3.72 14.72
CA VAL A 167 -6.83 -3.44 13.35
C VAL A 167 -7.19 -4.60 12.43
N ILE A 168 -7.19 -4.34 11.12
CA ILE A 168 -7.26 -5.38 10.09
C ILE A 168 -5.85 -5.89 9.77
N GLY A 169 -5.74 -7.19 9.59
CA GLY A 169 -4.54 -7.85 9.11
C GLY A 169 -4.77 -8.57 7.78
N SER A 170 -3.69 -8.80 7.04
CA SER A 170 -3.71 -9.69 5.87
C SER A 170 -3.14 -11.05 6.26
N HIS A 171 -3.81 -12.11 5.86
CA HIS A 171 -3.24 -13.47 5.85
C HIS A 171 -2.39 -13.61 4.57
N ASN A 172 -1.40 -14.52 4.57
CA ASN A 172 -0.45 -14.78 3.46
C ASN A 172 -0.07 -13.54 2.64
N SER A 173 0.36 -12.46 3.29
CA SER A 173 0.27 -11.09 2.75
C SER A 173 1.18 -10.82 1.55
N TYR A 174 2.03 -11.77 1.20
CA TYR A 174 2.96 -11.76 0.09
C TYR A 174 2.42 -12.45 -1.17
N HIS A 175 1.30 -13.18 -1.05
CA HIS A 175 0.84 -14.16 -2.03
C HIS A 175 0.42 -13.53 -3.37
N ILE A 176 0.81 -14.21 -4.45
CA ILE A 176 0.36 -13.96 -5.83
C ILE A 176 -0.16 -15.27 -6.39
N ALA A 177 -1.39 -15.27 -6.92
CA ALA A 177 -2.00 -16.45 -7.52
C ALA A 177 -1.10 -17.03 -8.61
N PRO A 178 -1.07 -18.37 -8.77
CA PRO A 178 -0.48 -18.99 -9.95
C PRO A 178 -1.12 -18.41 -11.22
N TYR A 179 -0.30 -18.17 -12.25
CA TYR A 179 -0.80 -17.67 -13.53
C TYR A 179 -1.81 -18.65 -14.17
N ASP A 180 -2.78 -18.13 -14.93
CA ASP A 180 -3.96 -18.85 -15.42
C ASP A 180 -3.71 -20.26 -15.97
N THR A 181 -2.63 -20.46 -16.74
CA THR A 181 -2.31 -21.77 -17.32
C THR A 181 -1.78 -22.77 -16.29
N LEU A 182 -1.02 -22.31 -15.28
CA LEU A 182 -0.59 -23.16 -14.18
C LEU A 182 -1.77 -23.47 -13.25
N LEU A 183 -2.55 -22.46 -12.89
CA LEU A 183 -3.76 -22.66 -12.07
C LEU A 183 -4.72 -23.64 -12.74
N GLY A 184 -4.91 -23.55 -14.06
CA GLY A 184 -5.72 -24.51 -14.82
C GLY A 184 -5.17 -25.94 -14.87
N VAL A 185 -3.84 -26.12 -14.78
CA VAL A 185 -3.25 -27.47 -14.63
C VAL A 185 -3.51 -27.99 -13.22
N ILE A 186 -3.32 -27.15 -12.19
CA ILE A 186 -3.59 -27.50 -10.79
C ILE A 186 -5.06 -27.87 -10.63
N ASP A 187 -6.00 -27.10 -11.20
CA ASP A 187 -7.45 -27.37 -11.13
C ASP A 187 -7.83 -28.76 -11.67
N VAL A 188 -7.12 -29.26 -12.68
CA VAL A 188 -7.37 -30.60 -13.25
C VAL A 188 -6.95 -31.73 -12.31
N VAL A 189 -5.90 -31.53 -11.51
CA VAL A 189 -5.28 -32.60 -10.70
C VAL A 189 -5.52 -32.43 -9.19
N ALA A 190 -5.81 -31.22 -8.74
CA ALA A 190 -6.06 -30.80 -7.37
C ALA A 190 -7.02 -29.59 -7.35
N PRO A 191 -8.30 -29.76 -7.75
CA PRO A 191 -9.26 -28.66 -7.84
C PRO A 191 -9.48 -27.93 -6.51
N ASP A 192 -9.48 -28.66 -5.40
CA ASP A 192 -9.64 -28.06 -4.07
C ASP A 192 -8.43 -27.16 -3.73
N LEU A 193 -7.21 -27.54 -4.12
CA LEU A 193 -6.03 -26.68 -3.94
C LEU A 193 -6.09 -25.45 -4.86
N ALA A 194 -6.44 -25.63 -6.13
CA ALA A 194 -6.59 -24.52 -7.06
C ALA A 194 -7.62 -23.49 -6.54
N TRP A 195 -8.70 -23.97 -5.92
CA TRP A 195 -9.72 -23.12 -5.33
C TRP A 195 -9.19 -22.27 -4.16
N THR A 196 -8.29 -22.81 -3.33
CA THR A 196 -7.81 -22.11 -2.14
C THR A 196 -6.74 -21.07 -2.45
N ILE A 197 -5.94 -21.27 -3.50
CA ILE A 197 -4.81 -20.38 -3.87
C ILE A 197 -5.14 -19.37 -4.98
N ASP A 198 -6.40 -19.29 -5.42
CA ASP A 198 -6.84 -18.40 -6.49
C ASP A 198 -7.13 -16.96 -5.98
N TYR A 199 -6.13 -16.30 -5.40
CA TYR A 199 -6.23 -14.91 -4.94
C TYR A 199 -4.88 -14.18 -5.03
N THR A 200 -4.86 -12.85 -4.95
CA THR A 200 -3.62 -12.08 -5.05
C THR A 200 -3.66 -10.84 -4.18
N HIS A 201 -2.58 -10.64 -3.43
CA HIS A 201 -2.39 -9.43 -2.64
C HIS A 201 -1.65 -8.35 -3.40
N LEU A 202 -1.88 -7.09 -2.98
CA LEU A 202 -1.03 -5.96 -3.35
C LEU A 202 0.34 -6.07 -2.66
N THR A 203 1.27 -5.18 -3.03
CA THR A 203 2.53 -5.07 -2.29
C THR A 203 2.28 -4.74 -0.82
N LEU A 204 3.19 -5.14 0.08
CA LEU A 204 3.08 -4.81 1.51
C LEU A 204 2.92 -3.30 1.76
N VAL A 205 3.63 -2.47 0.98
CA VAL A 205 3.55 -1.00 1.09
C VAL A 205 2.14 -0.50 0.78
N ASP A 206 1.55 -0.97 -0.31
CA ASP A 206 0.21 -0.57 -0.73
C ASP A 206 -0.86 -1.05 0.26
N GLN A 207 -0.68 -2.24 0.84
CA GLN A 207 -1.54 -2.76 1.91
C GLN A 207 -1.53 -1.84 3.13
N PHE A 208 -0.34 -1.39 3.57
CA PHE A 208 -0.22 -0.50 4.72
C PHE A 208 -0.79 0.89 4.44
N LEU A 209 -0.66 1.35 3.19
CA LEU A 209 -0.97 2.70 2.76
C LEU A 209 -2.46 2.90 2.49
N TYR A 210 -3.02 2.09 1.61
CA TYR A 210 -4.39 2.29 1.10
C TYR A 210 -5.44 1.55 1.92
N TYR A 211 -5.05 0.45 2.58
CA TYR A 211 -5.98 -0.40 3.35
C TYR A 211 -5.70 -0.39 4.84
N GLY A 212 -4.65 0.30 5.27
CA GLY A 212 -4.33 0.44 6.69
C GLY A 212 -3.98 -0.86 7.38
N ILE A 213 -3.48 -1.85 6.64
CA ILE A 213 -3.13 -3.15 7.20
C ILE A 213 -2.05 -2.97 8.27
N ARG A 214 -2.29 -3.52 9.47
CA ARG A 214 -1.36 -3.47 10.62
C ARG A 214 -1.06 -4.84 11.22
N GLN A 215 -1.49 -5.91 10.57
CA GLN A 215 -0.93 -7.24 10.75
C GLN A 215 -0.69 -7.88 9.38
N ILE A 216 0.44 -8.53 9.21
CA ILE A 216 0.75 -9.32 8.01
C ILE A 216 1.29 -10.69 8.42
N GLU A 217 1.31 -11.61 7.47
CA GLU A 217 1.78 -12.98 7.63
C GLU A 217 2.72 -13.31 6.48
N LEU A 218 3.89 -13.85 6.81
CA LEU A 218 4.96 -14.19 5.87
C LEU A 218 5.40 -15.64 6.08
N ASP A 219 5.24 -16.45 5.06
CA ASP A 219 5.74 -17.83 5.03
C ASP A 219 7.18 -17.77 4.58
N ILE A 220 8.09 -18.29 5.41
CA ILE A 220 9.52 -18.31 5.12
C ILE A 220 10.03 -19.72 4.97
N TYR A 221 10.94 -19.89 4.02
CA TYR A 221 11.68 -21.10 3.71
C TYR A 221 13.18 -20.86 3.86
N ARG A 222 13.93 -21.87 4.31
CA ARG A 222 15.40 -21.76 4.46
C ARG A 222 16.12 -22.01 3.14
N ASP A 223 16.98 -21.07 2.74
CA ASP A 223 17.92 -21.24 1.64
C ASP A 223 19.31 -20.66 1.97
N PRO A 224 20.03 -21.22 2.95
CA PRO A 224 21.28 -20.66 3.48
C PRO A 224 22.43 -20.63 2.46
N LEU A 225 22.31 -21.31 1.32
CA LEU A 225 23.29 -21.29 0.24
C LEU A 225 22.81 -20.53 -1.01
N GLY A 226 21.52 -20.23 -1.11
CA GLY A 226 20.89 -19.71 -2.31
C GLY A 226 20.67 -20.79 -3.37
N GLY A 227 19.63 -20.62 -4.17
CA GLY A 227 19.33 -21.41 -5.36
C GLY A 227 18.48 -22.66 -5.09
N LEU A 228 18.11 -22.96 -3.85
CA LEU A 228 17.25 -24.12 -3.55
C LEU A 228 15.88 -24.00 -4.23
N PHE A 229 15.33 -22.79 -4.22
CA PHE A 229 14.01 -22.48 -4.80
C PHE A 229 14.09 -21.93 -6.22
N ALA A 230 15.26 -22.01 -6.87
CA ALA A 230 15.41 -21.63 -8.27
C ALA A 230 14.83 -22.66 -9.25
N ASN A 231 14.41 -23.84 -8.75
CA ASN A 231 13.70 -24.83 -9.54
C ASN A 231 12.18 -24.64 -9.37
N ARG A 232 11.48 -24.27 -10.44
CA ARG A 232 10.05 -23.99 -10.44
C ARG A 232 9.31 -25.00 -11.31
N LEU A 233 9.00 -26.17 -10.75
CA LEU A 233 8.43 -27.30 -11.50
C LEU A 233 7.16 -26.95 -12.28
N GLY A 234 6.31 -26.06 -11.74
CA GLY A 234 5.09 -25.57 -12.38
C GLY A 234 5.32 -25.01 -13.78
N ASN A 235 6.47 -24.38 -14.04
CA ASN A 235 6.81 -23.87 -15.37
C ASN A 235 7.04 -24.99 -16.38
N TRP A 236 7.53 -26.15 -15.94
CA TRP A 236 7.63 -27.32 -16.82
C TRP A 236 6.24 -27.86 -17.17
N LEU A 237 5.32 -27.92 -16.19
CA LEU A 237 3.96 -28.45 -16.35
C LEU A 237 3.16 -27.69 -17.42
N THR A 238 3.45 -26.41 -17.59
CA THR A 238 2.78 -25.49 -18.52
C THR A 238 3.52 -25.31 -19.84
N GLY A 239 4.67 -25.97 -20.03
CA GLY A 239 5.49 -25.89 -21.24
C GLY A 239 6.42 -24.66 -21.30
N HIS A 240 6.56 -23.93 -20.19
CA HIS A 240 7.51 -22.83 -20.00
C HIS A 240 8.90 -23.36 -19.59
N TYR A 241 9.47 -24.26 -20.40
CA TYR A 241 10.70 -24.98 -20.07
C TYR A 241 11.92 -24.07 -19.83
N GLU A 242 11.98 -22.92 -20.50
CA GLU A 242 13.07 -21.95 -20.33
C GLU A 242 13.01 -21.25 -18.96
N ASP A 243 11.84 -21.24 -18.31
CA ASP A 243 11.58 -20.56 -17.05
C ASP A 243 11.57 -21.52 -15.84
N VAL A 244 11.89 -22.81 -16.03
CA VAL A 244 12.03 -23.78 -14.93
C VAL A 244 13.18 -23.38 -13.99
N HIS A 245 14.23 -22.79 -14.55
CA HIS A 245 15.34 -22.19 -13.82
C HIS A 245 15.50 -20.73 -14.25
N PRO A 246 14.63 -19.83 -13.75
CA PRO A 246 14.61 -18.45 -14.21
C PRO A 246 15.86 -17.72 -13.71
N ASP A 247 16.37 -16.78 -14.52
CA ASP A 247 17.50 -15.92 -14.16
C ASP A 247 17.04 -14.77 -13.24
N ILE A 248 16.55 -15.14 -12.05
CA ILE A 248 16.09 -14.21 -11.01
C ILE A 248 17.15 -14.18 -9.91
N PRO A 249 17.95 -13.08 -9.77
CA PRO A 249 19.05 -13.00 -8.83
C PRO A 249 18.68 -13.37 -7.39
N ASP A 250 17.54 -12.86 -6.90
CA ASP A 250 17.02 -13.08 -5.55
C ASP A 250 16.87 -14.57 -5.18
N LEU A 251 16.56 -15.45 -6.15
CA LEU A 251 16.45 -16.90 -5.91
C LEU A 251 17.81 -17.54 -5.60
N TYR A 252 18.91 -16.94 -6.08
CA TYR A 252 20.28 -17.44 -5.89
C TYR A 252 21.01 -16.75 -4.73
N GLU A 253 20.40 -15.77 -4.08
CA GLU A 253 20.96 -15.13 -2.90
C GLU A 253 20.84 -16.06 -1.68
N PRO A 254 21.88 -16.22 -0.85
CA PRO A 254 21.75 -16.91 0.43
C PRO A 254 20.78 -16.18 1.37
N GLY A 255 19.95 -16.92 2.09
CA GLY A 255 19.04 -16.39 3.11
C GLY A 255 17.66 -17.05 3.06
N LEU A 256 16.72 -16.47 3.79
CA LEU A 256 15.35 -16.94 3.83
C LEU A 256 14.57 -16.47 2.58
N LYS A 257 13.75 -17.37 2.03
CA LYS A 257 12.83 -17.07 0.91
C LYS A 257 11.40 -16.99 1.38
N ILE A 258 10.59 -16.18 0.70
CA ILE A 258 9.16 -16.10 0.97
C ILE A 258 8.43 -16.75 -0.20
N LEU A 259 7.66 -17.80 0.07
CA LEU A 259 6.92 -18.58 -0.91
C LEU A 259 5.72 -19.21 -0.21
N HIS A 260 4.60 -19.38 -0.91
CA HIS A 260 3.50 -20.17 -0.38
C HIS A 260 3.75 -21.66 -0.62
N PHE A 261 4.13 -22.01 -1.85
CA PHE A 261 4.52 -23.37 -2.20
C PHE A 261 5.61 -23.42 -3.30
N PRO A 262 6.81 -23.97 -3.02
CA PRO A 262 7.98 -23.90 -3.90
C PRO A 262 7.79 -24.27 -5.37
N ASP A 263 6.98 -25.30 -5.64
CA ASP A 263 6.97 -25.94 -6.97
C ASP A 263 5.81 -25.50 -7.85
N ILE A 264 4.65 -25.16 -7.28
CA ILE A 264 3.43 -24.86 -8.05
C ILE A 264 2.68 -23.60 -7.58
N ASP A 265 3.10 -22.96 -6.49
CA ASP A 265 2.54 -21.68 -6.01
C ASP A 265 3.65 -20.79 -5.43
N PHE A 266 4.61 -20.47 -6.31
CA PHE A 266 5.91 -19.88 -5.96
C PHE A 266 6.00 -18.37 -6.22
N ASP A 267 4.93 -17.75 -6.72
CA ASP A 267 4.92 -16.33 -7.01
C ASP A 267 4.59 -15.54 -5.74
N THR A 268 5.31 -14.44 -5.55
CA THR A 268 5.32 -13.67 -4.31
C THR A 268 5.69 -12.22 -4.61
N GLN A 269 5.19 -11.29 -3.80
CA GLN A 269 5.56 -9.87 -3.87
C GLN A 269 7.04 -9.63 -3.50
N TYR A 270 7.62 -10.49 -2.67
CA TYR A 270 9.02 -10.42 -2.24
C TYR A 270 9.61 -11.82 -2.21
N LEU A 271 10.73 -12.05 -2.89
CA LEU A 271 11.36 -13.38 -2.92
C LEU A 271 12.23 -13.66 -1.71
N THR A 272 12.82 -12.64 -1.10
CA THR A 272 13.69 -12.77 0.07
C THR A 272 13.05 -12.12 1.29
N PHE A 273 13.28 -12.72 2.47
CA PHE A 273 12.81 -12.16 3.73
C PHE A 273 13.49 -10.82 4.03
N SER A 274 14.78 -10.69 3.74
CA SER A 274 15.52 -9.43 3.83
C SER A 274 14.89 -8.29 3.02
N HIS A 275 14.51 -8.51 1.76
CA HIS A 275 13.86 -7.46 0.95
C HIS A 275 12.48 -7.07 1.49
N ALA A 276 11.69 -8.04 2.00
CA ALA A 276 10.42 -7.73 2.65
C ALA A 276 10.63 -6.90 3.94
N LEU A 277 11.62 -7.26 4.77
CA LEU A 277 11.99 -6.51 5.97
C LEU A 277 12.46 -5.08 5.64
N GLU A 278 13.27 -4.92 4.59
CA GLU A 278 13.73 -3.60 4.13
C GLU A 278 12.58 -2.73 3.64
N ALA A 279 11.65 -3.30 2.87
CA ALA A 279 10.46 -2.57 2.41
C ALA A 279 9.62 -2.08 3.60
N MET A 280 9.36 -2.95 4.58
CA MET A 280 8.65 -2.59 5.80
C MET A 280 9.39 -1.52 6.62
N LYS A 281 10.70 -1.66 6.79
CA LYS A 281 11.52 -0.70 7.53
C LYS A 281 11.53 0.67 6.84
N ASN A 282 11.74 0.71 5.53
CA ASN A 282 11.76 1.96 4.77
C ASN A 282 10.40 2.68 4.85
N TRP A 283 9.30 1.94 4.78
CA TRP A 283 7.96 2.49 4.99
C TRP A 283 7.77 3.00 6.42
N SER A 284 8.17 2.22 7.42
CA SER A 284 8.08 2.58 8.83
C SER A 284 8.88 3.85 9.16
N ASP A 285 10.11 3.96 8.66
CA ASP A 285 10.97 5.14 8.81
C ASP A 285 10.38 6.38 8.14
N PHE A 286 9.69 6.21 7.01
CA PHE A 286 9.00 7.30 6.31
C PHE A 286 7.72 7.74 7.03
N TYR A 287 7.02 6.81 7.70
CA TYR A 287 5.78 7.05 8.45
C TYR A 287 5.97 6.82 9.96
N PRO A 288 6.87 7.53 10.66
CA PRO A 288 7.38 7.17 12.00
C PRO A 288 6.35 7.22 13.14
N ARG A 289 5.11 7.58 12.84
CA ARG A 289 4.00 7.65 13.79
C ARG A 289 2.91 6.60 13.54
N HIS A 290 3.11 5.69 12.57
CA HIS A 290 2.11 4.67 12.25
C HIS A 290 1.77 3.80 13.47
N VAL A 291 0.50 3.35 13.56
CA VAL A 291 0.10 2.30 14.52
C VAL A 291 1.00 1.08 14.33
N PRO A 292 1.45 0.39 15.39
CA PRO A 292 2.39 -0.72 15.26
C PRO A 292 1.94 -1.79 14.28
N ILE A 293 2.88 -2.35 13.53
CA ILE A 293 2.62 -3.46 12.59
C ILE A 293 3.04 -4.77 13.27
N PHE A 294 2.16 -5.77 13.23
CA PHE A 294 2.48 -7.11 13.67
C PHE A 294 2.77 -8.04 12.49
N VAL A 295 3.95 -8.64 12.46
CA VAL A 295 4.37 -9.56 11.41
C VAL A 295 4.39 -10.97 11.99
N LEU A 296 3.47 -11.82 11.55
CA LEU A 296 3.50 -13.26 11.79
C LEU A 296 4.47 -13.89 10.80
N ILE A 297 5.31 -14.78 11.30
CA ILE A 297 6.27 -15.54 10.53
C ILE A 297 5.88 -17.01 10.66
N GLU A 298 5.48 -17.61 9.55
CA GLU A 298 5.28 -19.05 9.45
C GLU A 298 6.55 -19.68 8.85
N CYS A 299 7.26 -20.47 9.63
CA CYS A 299 8.45 -21.20 9.21
C CYS A 299 8.05 -22.51 8.51
N LYS A 300 8.14 -22.53 7.18
CA LYS A 300 7.72 -23.66 6.35
C LYS A 300 8.83 -24.69 6.20
N SER A 301 8.47 -25.94 6.43
CA SER A 301 9.33 -27.11 6.18
C SER A 301 8.78 -28.05 5.11
N ASP A 302 7.53 -27.82 4.70
CA ASP A 302 6.79 -28.72 3.83
C ASP A 302 7.03 -28.38 2.36
N GLY A 303 7.29 -29.41 1.56
CA GLY A 303 7.46 -29.35 0.10
C GLY A 303 6.34 -30.08 -0.62
N LEU A 304 6.51 -30.30 -1.93
CA LEU A 304 5.46 -30.86 -2.78
C LEU A 304 4.91 -32.22 -2.28
N ALA A 305 5.81 -33.08 -1.80
CA ALA A 305 5.46 -34.42 -1.36
C ALA A 305 4.60 -34.47 -0.09
N ASP A 306 4.69 -33.46 0.77
CA ASP A 306 3.93 -33.42 2.03
C ASP A 306 2.42 -33.25 1.80
N TYR A 307 2.02 -32.82 0.60
CA TYR A 307 0.63 -32.60 0.21
C TYR A 307 0.03 -33.76 -0.63
N PHE A 308 0.80 -34.82 -0.91
CA PHE A 308 0.34 -35.94 -1.75
C PHE A 308 -0.77 -36.77 -1.10
N ASP A 309 -0.76 -36.91 0.23
CA ASP A 309 -1.83 -37.60 0.95
C ASP A 309 -3.18 -36.88 0.81
N ASP A 310 -3.16 -35.54 0.77
CA ASP A 310 -4.36 -34.71 0.59
C ASP A 310 -4.78 -34.63 -0.90
N TYR A 311 -3.80 -34.69 -1.82
CA TYR A 311 -4.01 -34.60 -3.27
C TYR A 311 -3.37 -35.78 -4.03
N PRO A 312 -3.91 -37.00 -3.94
CA PRO A 312 -3.29 -38.19 -4.55
C PRO A 312 -3.23 -38.15 -6.08
N ALA A 313 -4.16 -37.42 -6.72
CA ALA A 313 -4.12 -37.23 -8.17
C ALA A 313 -2.97 -36.30 -8.62
N LEU A 314 -2.51 -35.40 -7.74
CA LEU A 314 -1.29 -34.62 -7.95
C LEU A 314 -0.05 -35.52 -7.86
N GLU A 315 0.03 -36.40 -6.86
CA GLU A 315 1.12 -37.40 -6.75
C GLU A 315 1.23 -38.24 -8.02
N ASP A 316 0.14 -38.90 -8.42
CA ASP A 316 0.07 -39.72 -9.64
C ASP A 316 0.54 -38.93 -10.87
N PHE A 317 0.13 -37.66 -10.98
CA PHE A 317 0.50 -36.80 -12.09
C PHE A 317 2.01 -36.49 -12.11
N ILE A 318 2.59 -36.14 -10.96
CA ILE A 318 4.02 -35.84 -10.83
C ILE A 318 4.87 -37.09 -11.09
N GLU A 319 4.49 -38.25 -10.55
CA GLU A 319 5.20 -39.52 -10.80
C GLU A 319 5.17 -39.90 -12.28
N ASN A 320 4.02 -39.74 -12.95
CA ASN A 320 3.91 -40.01 -14.39
C ASN A 320 4.81 -39.11 -15.22
N ILE A 321 4.96 -37.85 -14.83
CA ILE A 321 5.85 -36.88 -15.48
C ILE A 321 7.32 -37.24 -15.26
N GLN A 322 7.72 -37.61 -14.05
CA GLN A 322 9.09 -38.05 -13.76
C GLN A 322 9.46 -39.34 -14.51
N ASN A 323 8.47 -40.20 -14.82
CA ASN A 323 8.67 -41.35 -15.69
C ASN A 323 8.91 -40.97 -17.17
N ILE A 324 8.45 -39.80 -17.61
CA ILE A 324 8.68 -39.25 -18.95
C ILE A 324 10.03 -38.52 -19.01
N ASP A 325 10.34 -37.71 -18.00
CA ASP A 325 11.59 -36.98 -17.87
C ASP A 325 12.17 -37.17 -16.46
N SER A 326 13.12 -38.09 -16.36
CA SER A 326 13.77 -38.43 -15.09
C SER A 326 14.73 -37.35 -14.58
N THR A 327 14.89 -36.24 -15.31
CA THR A 327 15.69 -35.09 -14.85
C THR A 327 14.89 -34.13 -13.99
N LEU A 328 13.56 -34.29 -13.94
CA LEU A 328 12.68 -33.47 -13.13
C LEU A 328 12.69 -33.91 -11.67
N SER A 329 13.02 -32.98 -10.80
CA SER A 329 12.82 -33.06 -9.36
C SER A 329 11.93 -31.91 -8.92
N TYR A 330 11.17 -32.12 -7.85
CA TYR A 330 10.58 -31.03 -7.06
C TYR A 330 11.52 -30.66 -5.92
N VAL A 331 11.30 -29.51 -5.30
CA VAL A 331 12.14 -29.02 -4.21
C VAL A 331 11.86 -29.82 -2.94
N GLU A 332 12.91 -30.25 -2.25
CA GLU A 332 12.85 -30.73 -0.86
C GLU A 332 13.31 -29.59 0.06
N PRO A 333 12.39 -28.92 0.78
CA PRO A 333 12.76 -27.82 1.66
C PRO A 333 13.68 -28.27 2.80
N ILE A 334 14.54 -27.35 3.24
CA ILE A 334 15.34 -27.57 4.45
C ILE A 334 14.44 -27.35 5.66
N PRO A 335 14.26 -28.35 6.55
CA PRO A 335 13.40 -28.20 7.70
C PRO A 335 13.82 -27.05 8.61
N PHE A 336 12.82 -26.35 9.17
CA PHE A 336 13.05 -25.40 10.23
C PHE A 336 13.32 -26.11 11.55
N ASP A 337 14.43 -25.71 12.14
CA ASP A 337 14.86 -26.07 13.48
C ASP A 337 15.24 -24.79 14.24
N LEU A 338 15.81 -24.93 15.43
CA LEU A 338 16.28 -23.78 16.21
C LEU A 338 17.28 -22.92 15.44
N LEU A 339 18.16 -23.52 14.62
CA LEU A 339 19.11 -22.77 13.80
C LEU A 339 18.38 -21.91 12.75
N GLY A 340 17.34 -22.45 12.10
CA GLY A 340 16.50 -21.68 11.18
C GLY A 340 15.81 -20.49 11.84
N LEU A 341 15.33 -20.63 13.08
CA LEU A 341 14.76 -19.52 13.84
C LEU A 341 15.82 -18.46 14.20
N GLU A 342 17.04 -18.88 14.52
CA GLU A 342 18.16 -17.97 14.75
C GLU A 342 18.60 -17.25 13.47
N GLU A 343 18.50 -17.90 12.30
CA GLU A 343 18.68 -17.27 10.98
C GLU A 343 17.62 -16.18 10.75
N ALA A 344 16.35 -16.44 11.06
CA ALA A 344 15.28 -15.44 10.96
C ALA A 344 15.53 -14.21 11.86
N GLU A 345 15.92 -14.42 13.12
CA GLU A 345 16.31 -13.30 14.00
C GLU A 345 17.54 -12.54 13.48
N ALA A 346 18.52 -13.25 12.90
CA ALA A 346 19.72 -12.64 12.35
C ALA A 346 19.39 -11.74 11.15
N GLU A 347 18.46 -12.13 10.28
CA GLU A 347 17.97 -11.28 9.19
C GLU A 347 17.18 -10.06 9.72
N ILE A 348 16.34 -10.23 10.75
CA ILE A 348 15.69 -9.09 11.41
C ILE A 348 16.75 -8.12 11.96
N ARG A 349 17.79 -8.62 12.63
CA ARG A 349 18.87 -7.77 13.16
C ARG A 349 19.71 -7.12 12.05
N SER A 350 19.88 -7.77 10.91
CA SER A 350 20.65 -7.19 9.80
C SER A 350 19.97 -5.94 9.23
N VAL A 351 18.64 -5.91 9.23
CA VAL A 351 17.83 -4.78 8.73
C VAL A 351 17.55 -3.74 9.81
N PHE A 352 17.17 -4.16 11.02
CA PHE A 352 16.75 -3.26 12.11
C PHE A 352 17.89 -2.89 13.07
N GLY A 353 19.06 -3.52 12.96
CA GLY A 353 20.22 -3.33 13.83
C GLY A 353 20.14 -4.12 15.15
N ASP A 354 21.29 -4.42 15.74
CA ASP A 354 21.40 -5.27 16.94
C ASP A 354 20.65 -4.75 18.17
N SER A 355 20.50 -3.43 18.30
CA SER A 355 19.77 -2.80 19.40
C SER A 355 18.26 -2.73 19.18
N LEU A 356 17.77 -3.13 17.99
CA LEU A 356 16.36 -3.24 17.64
C LEU A 356 15.48 -1.99 17.96
N PRO A 357 15.92 -0.75 17.63
CA PRO A 357 15.22 0.48 18.05
C PRO A 357 13.80 0.62 17.49
N GLY A 358 13.50 -0.01 16.35
CA GLY A 358 12.19 -0.03 15.70
C GLY A 358 11.32 -1.24 16.06
N ILE A 359 11.77 -2.12 16.96
CA ILE A 359 11.06 -3.38 17.25
C ILE A 359 10.51 -3.37 18.68
N ILE A 360 9.28 -3.81 18.84
CA ILE A 360 8.68 -4.12 20.15
C ILE A 360 9.00 -5.58 20.45
N THR A 361 9.78 -5.82 21.50
CA THR A 361 10.23 -7.16 21.88
C THR A 361 9.46 -7.71 23.09
N PRO A 362 9.46 -9.03 23.31
CA PRO A 362 8.96 -9.63 24.55
C PRO A 362 9.56 -9.01 25.82
N ASP A 363 10.87 -8.70 25.81
CA ASP A 363 11.53 -8.05 26.96
C ASP A 363 10.99 -6.65 27.24
N MET A 364 10.64 -5.87 26.21
CA MET A 364 10.03 -4.55 26.36
C MET A 364 8.67 -4.63 27.05
N VAL A 365 7.84 -5.61 26.68
CA VAL A 365 6.51 -5.83 27.28
C VAL A 365 6.63 -6.42 28.69
N ARG A 366 7.55 -7.37 28.91
CA ARG A 366 7.77 -7.97 30.22
C ARG A 366 8.27 -6.96 31.25
N GLY A 367 9.15 -6.05 30.85
CA GLY A 367 9.73 -5.04 31.74
C GLY A 367 10.35 -5.66 32.99
N ASN A 368 9.82 -5.33 34.16
CA ASN A 368 10.31 -5.81 35.46
C ASN A 368 9.48 -6.96 36.07
N TYR A 369 8.47 -7.47 35.36
CA TYR A 369 7.66 -8.60 35.82
C TYR A 369 8.46 -9.92 35.78
N GLY A 370 8.03 -10.90 36.58
CA GLY A 370 8.71 -12.20 36.66
C GLY A 370 8.54 -13.04 35.40
N THR A 371 7.39 -12.92 34.74
CA THR A 371 7.11 -13.53 33.44
C THR A 371 6.41 -12.53 32.51
N LEU A 372 6.43 -12.82 31.22
CA LEU A 372 5.77 -12.03 30.19
C LEU A 372 4.26 -12.09 30.39
N GLU A 373 3.73 -13.28 30.68
CA GLU A 373 2.31 -13.45 31.02
C GLU A 373 1.90 -12.63 32.24
N GLU A 374 2.71 -12.63 33.31
CA GLU A 374 2.42 -11.81 34.48
C GLU A 374 2.33 -10.33 34.08
N ALA A 375 3.19 -9.86 33.16
CA ALA A 375 3.13 -8.51 32.64
C ALA A 375 1.82 -8.24 31.88
N VAL A 376 1.43 -9.10 30.94
CA VAL A 376 0.23 -8.86 30.11
C VAL A 376 -1.04 -8.88 30.94
N LEU A 377 -1.16 -9.80 31.90
CA LEU A 377 -2.31 -9.92 32.81
C LEU A 377 -2.43 -8.74 33.77
N ASN A 378 -1.34 -8.00 34.01
CA ASN A 378 -1.33 -6.76 34.78
C ASN A 378 -1.41 -5.50 33.89
N GLY A 379 -1.74 -5.65 32.61
CA GLY A 379 -1.90 -4.53 31.69
C GLY A 379 -0.59 -3.81 31.35
N ALA A 380 0.55 -4.52 31.38
CA ALA A 380 1.87 -3.93 31.14
C ALA A 380 2.19 -3.68 29.66
N TRP A 381 1.25 -3.93 28.74
CA TRP A 381 1.44 -3.57 27.33
C TRP A 381 1.84 -2.10 27.21
N PRO A 382 2.91 -1.80 26.46
CA PRO A 382 3.35 -0.43 26.25
C PRO A 382 2.25 0.39 25.57
N THR A 383 2.31 1.68 25.83
CA THR A 383 1.37 2.64 25.28
C THR A 383 1.63 2.86 23.79
N LEU A 384 0.63 3.37 23.09
CA LEU A 384 0.70 3.64 21.66
C LEU A 384 1.76 4.72 21.39
N GLY A 385 1.87 5.74 22.24
CA GLY A 385 2.94 6.75 22.13
C GLY A 385 4.35 6.16 22.24
N GLU A 386 4.53 5.09 23.02
CA GLU A 386 5.82 4.38 23.15
C GLU A 386 6.10 3.44 21.96
N THR A 387 5.07 3.03 21.23
CA THR A 387 5.14 1.96 20.23
C THR A 387 4.94 2.41 18.79
N ARG A 388 4.43 3.62 18.56
CA ARG A 388 4.30 4.19 17.20
C ARG A 388 5.58 4.10 16.39
N GLY A 389 5.42 3.84 15.09
CA GLY A 389 6.54 3.66 14.18
C GLY A 389 7.36 2.39 14.46
N LYS A 390 6.80 1.42 15.20
CA LYS A 390 7.48 0.16 15.50
C LYS A 390 6.75 -1.05 14.93
N ILE A 391 7.50 -2.13 14.84
CA ILE A 391 7.05 -3.43 14.36
C ILE A 391 7.22 -4.45 15.49
N LEU A 392 6.31 -5.42 15.60
CA LEU A 392 6.48 -6.61 16.42
C LEU A 392 6.45 -7.84 15.53
N PHE A 393 7.17 -8.89 15.94
CA PHE A 393 7.23 -10.15 15.19
C PHE A 393 6.70 -11.30 16.05
N GLY A 394 5.96 -12.22 15.44
CA GLY A 394 5.42 -13.41 16.08
C GLY A 394 5.79 -14.66 15.30
N LEU A 395 6.09 -15.74 16.00
CA LEU A 395 6.21 -17.08 15.44
C LEU A 395 4.82 -17.72 15.41
N ASP A 396 4.33 -18.02 14.22
CA ASP A 396 3.03 -18.68 14.01
C ASP A 396 3.11 -20.18 14.32
N ASN A 397 4.28 -20.81 14.11
CA ASN A 397 4.45 -22.23 14.38
C ASN A 397 4.32 -22.55 15.87
N GLY A 398 3.51 -23.56 16.18
CA GLY A 398 3.42 -24.17 17.51
C GLY A 398 4.36 -25.37 17.71
N GLY A 399 3.99 -26.25 18.64
CA GLY A 399 4.59 -27.58 18.78
C GLY A 399 6.07 -27.57 19.18
N SER A 400 6.85 -28.51 18.63
CA SER A 400 8.27 -28.68 19.00
C SER A 400 9.14 -27.49 18.62
N LEU A 401 8.88 -26.87 17.46
CA LEU A 401 9.67 -25.73 16.98
C LEU A 401 9.55 -24.54 17.96
N MET A 402 8.33 -24.22 18.37
CA MET A 402 8.08 -23.21 19.41
C MET A 402 8.76 -23.57 20.74
N ASN A 403 8.64 -24.82 21.18
CA ASN A 403 9.25 -25.25 22.44
C ASN A 403 10.78 -25.14 22.42
N ASP A 404 11.41 -25.47 21.29
CA ASP A 404 12.85 -25.34 21.10
C ASP A 404 13.28 -23.86 21.10
N TYR A 405 12.47 -22.97 20.51
CA TYR A 405 12.70 -21.53 20.54
C TYR A 405 12.68 -20.94 21.97
N ILE A 406 11.71 -21.38 22.78
CA ILE A 406 11.56 -20.99 24.20
C ILE A 406 12.70 -21.57 25.06
N SER A 407 13.21 -22.74 24.70
CA SER A 407 14.24 -23.45 25.46
C SER A 407 15.49 -22.59 25.67
N GLY A 408 15.91 -22.44 26.93
CA GLY A 408 17.04 -21.58 27.31
C GLY A 408 16.72 -20.09 27.43
N HIS A 409 15.51 -19.68 27.03
CA HIS A 409 15.02 -18.30 27.04
C HIS A 409 13.69 -18.21 27.80
N PRO A 410 13.66 -18.52 29.11
CA PRO A 410 12.42 -18.54 29.88
C PRO A 410 11.71 -17.19 29.76
N SER A 411 10.39 -17.23 29.56
CA SER A 411 9.57 -16.04 29.34
C SER A 411 10.06 -15.20 28.15
N LEU A 412 10.61 -15.84 27.11
CA LEU A 412 11.18 -15.24 25.90
C LEU A 412 12.32 -14.24 26.16
N SER A 413 13.08 -14.41 27.25
CA SER A 413 14.18 -13.48 27.57
C SER A 413 15.22 -13.38 26.44
N GLY A 414 15.43 -12.19 25.91
CA GLY A 414 16.39 -11.92 24.83
C GLY A 414 15.96 -12.37 23.43
N ARG A 415 14.75 -12.93 23.28
CA ARG A 415 14.17 -13.31 21.99
C ARG A 415 13.51 -12.10 21.32
N ILE A 416 13.40 -12.13 19.99
CA ILE A 416 12.69 -11.11 19.20
C ILE A 416 11.22 -11.49 19.03
N LEU A 417 10.93 -12.76 18.72
CA LEU A 417 9.61 -13.20 18.34
C LEU A 417 8.75 -13.46 19.58
N PHE A 418 7.52 -12.95 19.56
CA PHE A 418 6.43 -13.49 20.39
C PHE A 418 6.06 -14.88 19.89
N VAL A 419 5.45 -15.70 20.74
CA VAL A 419 5.00 -17.05 20.38
C VAL A 419 3.54 -17.25 20.75
N GLU A 420 2.87 -18.17 20.06
CA GLU A 420 1.49 -18.60 20.37
C GLU A 420 1.44 -19.54 21.59
N ALA A 421 1.90 -19.04 22.74
CA ALA A 421 1.94 -19.82 23.97
C ALA A 421 0.57 -19.85 24.66
N ASN A 422 0.20 -21.05 25.16
CA ASN A 422 -1.07 -21.25 25.86
C ASN A 422 -1.15 -20.40 27.14
N PRO A 423 -2.33 -19.85 27.48
CA PRO A 423 -2.56 -19.20 28.77
C PRO A 423 -2.16 -20.09 29.96
N GLY A 424 -1.54 -19.48 30.96
CA GLY A 424 -0.93 -20.12 32.13
C GLY A 424 0.56 -20.47 31.97
N THR A 425 1.20 -20.11 30.85
CA THR A 425 2.63 -20.33 30.62
C THR A 425 3.42 -19.01 30.68
N PRO A 426 4.68 -19.01 31.15
CA PRO A 426 5.46 -17.78 31.32
C PRO A 426 5.59 -16.90 30.06
N GLU A 427 5.53 -17.51 28.87
CA GLU A 427 5.67 -16.88 27.56
C GLU A 427 4.35 -16.35 26.97
N ALA A 428 3.20 -16.65 27.58
CA ALA A 428 1.89 -16.29 27.03
C ALA A 428 1.68 -14.77 27.00
N ALA A 429 1.50 -14.24 25.79
CA ALA A 429 1.18 -12.82 25.54
C ALA A 429 0.28 -12.66 24.33
N PHE A 430 0.48 -13.51 23.33
CA PHE A 430 -0.22 -13.52 22.05
C PHE A 430 -0.85 -14.90 21.82
N LEU A 431 -2.06 -14.90 21.26
CA LEU A 431 -2.84 -16.10 20.95
C LEU A 431 -3.33 -16.05 19.50
N GLY A 432 -3.00 -17.08 18.71
CA GLY A 432 -3.64 -17.37 17.44
C GLY A 432 -4.93 -18.16 17.65
N MET A 433 -6.07 -17.52 17.40
CA MET A 433 -7.39 -18.14 17.53
C MET A 433 -8.11 -18.04 16.20
N ASN A 434 -7.74 -18.92 15.26
CA ASN A 434 -8.19 -18.84 13.87
C ASN A 434 -9.71 -18.80 13.71
N THR A 435 -10.46 -19.49 14.56
CA THR A 435 -11.93 -19.47 14.54
C THR A 435 -12.51 -18.46 15.53
N PRO A 436 -13.25 -17.44 15.07
CA PRO A 436 -13.92 -16.49 15.95
C PRO A 436 -14.89 -17.18 16.91
N SER A 437 -14.80 -16.85 18.20
CA SER A 437 -15.66 -17.41 19.26
C SER A 437 -15.73 -16.51 20.48
N ASP A 438 -16.67 -16.78 21.39
CA ASP A 438 -16.81 -16.05 22.66
C ASP A 438 -15.57 -16.15 23.56
N GLU A 439 -14.75 -17.20 23.42
CA GLU A 439 -13.50 -17.35 24.18
C GLU A 439 -12.52 -16.21 23.86
N ILE A 440 -12.52 -15.70 22.63
CA ILE A 440 -11.66 -14.56 22.26
C ILE A 440 -11.96 -13.35 23.15
N THR A 441 -13.23 -13.06 23.41
CA THR A 441 -13.62 -11.93 24.26
C THR A 441 -13.11 -12.11 25.69
N GLU A 442 -13.14 -13.34 26.22
CA GLU A 442 -12.54 -13.65 27.51
C GLU A 442 -11.03 -13.39 27.51
N ARG A 443 -10.29 -13.95 26.54
CA ARG A 443 -8.82 -13.77 26.44
C ARG A 443 -8.41 -12.31 26.25
N VAL A 444 -9.14 -11.55 25.45
CA VAL A 444 -8.90 -10.12 25.25
C VAL A 444 -9.12 -9.36 26.56
N SER A 445 -10.16 -9.70 27.33
CA SER A 445 -10.43 -9.07 28.63
C SER A 445 -9.38 -9.39 29.70
N GLU A 446 -8.70 -10.53 29.60
CA GLU A 446 -7.59 -10.94 30.46
C GLU A 446 -6.30 -10.14 30.17
N GLY A 447 -6.17 -9.58 28.95
CA GLY A 447 -5.05 -8.73 28.55
C GLY A 447 -4.16 -9.30 27.45
N TYR A 448 -4.45 -10.49 26.92
CA TYR A 448 -3.70 -11.08 25.81
C TYR A 448 -3.96 -10.35 24.49
N LEU A 449 -2.96 -10.29 23.62
CA LEU A 449 -3.19 -10.02 22.20
C LEU A 449 -3.79 -11.27 21.56
N VAL A 450 -4.75 -11.08 20.66
CA VAL A 450 -5.42 -12.18 19.97
C VAL A 450 -5.53 -11.87 18.49
N ARG A 451 -5.11 -12.81 17.65
CA ARG A 451 -5.36 -12.80 16.20
C ARG A 451 -6.46 -13.80 15.89
N THR A 452 -7.38 -13.44 15.00
CA THR A 452 -8.39 -14.36 14.47
C THR A 452 -8.55 -14.19 12.97
N ARG A 453 -9.24 -15.13 12.31
CA ARG A 453 -9.54 -15.05 10.87
C ARG A 453 -11.00 -14.72 10.62
N SER A 454 -11.22 -13.80 9.68
CA SER A 454 -12.55 -13.37 9.22
C SER A 454 -13.10 -14.18 8.05
N ASP A 455 -12.22 -14.91 7.36
CA ASP A 455 -12.50 -15.81 6.24
C ASP A 455 -11.59 -17.03 6.29
N THR A 456 -11.87 -17.99 5.43
CA THR A 456 -11.08 -19.20 5.18
C THR A 456 -11.04 -19.44 3.68
N ASP A 457 -9.84 -19.58 3.12
CA ASP A 457 -9.62 -19.78 1.69
C ASP A 457 -10.32 -18.69 0.86
N THR A 458 -10.87 -19.04 -0.30
CA THR A 458 -11.62 -18.11 -1.16
C THR A 458 -13.15 -18.13 -0.91
N GLU A 459 -13.61 -18.85 0.12
CA GLU A 459 -15.03 -19.19 0.32
C GLU A 459 -15.92 -17.96 0.54
N GLN A 460 -15.60 -17.10 1.50
CA GLN A 460 -16.43 -15.94 1.82
C GLN A 460 -16.43 -14.91 0.68
N ALA A 461 -15.31 -14.78 -0.03
CA ALA A 461 -15.21 -13.91 -1.20
C ALA A 461 -16.14 -14.32 -2.35
N ARG A 462 -16.38 -15.62 -2.50
CA ARG A 462 -17.23 -16.18 -3.55
C ARG A 462 -18.70 -16.34 -3.13
N THR A 463 -18.96 -16.59 -1.86
CA THR A 463 -20.32 -16.77 -1.33
C THR A 463 -20.98 -15.47 -0.87
N GLY A 464 -20.19 -14.47 -0.48
CA GLY A 464 -20.68 -13.24 0.15
C GLY A 464 -21.11 -13.42 1.61
N ASP A 465 -20.81 -14.56 2.24
CA ASP A 465 -21.16 -14.80 3.65
C ASP A 465 -20.27 -13.95 4.58
N THR A 466 -20.90 -13.01 5.30
CA THR A 466 -20.20 -12.12 6.24
C THR A 466 -20.21 -12.62 7.68
N SER A 467 -20.85 -13.75 7.97
CA SER A 467 -21.10 -14.19 9.35
C SER A 467 -19.82 -14.34 10.17
N ARG A 468 -18.78 -14.96 9.61
CA ARG A 468 -17.48 -15.13 10.26
C ARG A 468 -16.78 -13.79 10.52
N ARG A 469 -16.76 -12.90 9.53
CA ARG A 469 -16.22 -11.53 9.64
C ARG A 469 -16.90 -10.76 10.77
N ASP A 470 -18.21 -10.81 10.83
CA ASP A 470 -18.99 -10.01 11.78
C ASP A 470 -18.74 -10.50 13.22
N VAL A 471 -18.61 -11.82 13.43
CA VAL A 471 -18.19 -12.41 14.72
C VAL A 471 -16.75 -12.02 15.06
N ALA A 472 -15.82 -12.10 14.09
CA ALA A 472 -14.43 -11.71 14.29
C ALA A 472 -14.30 -10.25 14.76
N LEU A 473 -14.97 -9.32 14.08
CA LEU A 473 -14.97 -7.89 14.43
C LEU A 473 -15.55 -7.64 15.83
N ALA A 474 -16.63 -8.34 16.19
CA ALA A 474 -17.30 -8.18 17.48
C ALA A 474 -16.53 -8.81 18.66
N SER A 475 -15.71 -9.84 18.39
CA SER A 475 -15.02 -10.63 19.43
C SER A 475 -14.00 -9.85 20.27
N GLY A 476 -13.52 -8.71 19.77
CA GLY A 476 -12.42 -7.95 20.37
C GLY A 476 -11.03 -8.49 20.02
N ALA A 477 -10.88 -9.51 19.16
CA ALA A 477 -9.55 -9.88 18.65
C ALA A 477 -8.84 -8.64 18.09
N HIS A 478 -7.56 -8.48 18.42
CA HIS A 478 -6.79 -7.28 18.09
C HIS A 478 -6.43 -7.22 16.61
N PHE A 479 -6.18 -8.39 16.02
CA PHE A 479 -5.84 -8.54 14.61
C PHE A 479 -6.91 -9.39 13.93
N ILE A 480 -7.70 -8.77 13.05
CA ILE A 480 -8.69 -9.47 12.22
C ILE A 480 -8.02 -9.76 10.87
N SER A 481 -7.49 -10.97 10.76
CA SER A 481 -6.76 -11.41 9.57
C SER A 481 -7.73 -11.86 8.47
N THR A 482 -7.43 -11.51 7.22
CA THR A 482 -8.27 -11.74 6.05
C THR A 482 -7.42 -11.92 4.79
N ASP A 483 -7.88 -12.72 3.85
CA ASP A 483 -7.34 -12.70 2.46
C ASP A 483 -8.00 -11.57 1.62
N TYR A 484 -9.07 -10.94 2.12
CA TYR A 484 -9.95 -10.01 1.42
C TYR A 484 -10.19 -8.71 2.20
N TYR A 485 -9.13 -7.97 2.52
CA TYR A 485 -9.26 -6.58 3.01
C TYR A 485 -9.84 -5.62 1.95
N ARG A 486 -9.89 -6.10 0.70
CA ARG A 486 -10.63 -5.53 -0.43
C ARG A 486 -11.37 -6.64 -1.18
N PRO A 487 -12.42 -6.31 -1.95
CA PRO A 487 -13.03 -7.26 -2.85
C PRO A 487 -12.03 -7.79 -3.88
N ASP A 488 -12.20 -9.03 -4.31
CA ASP A 488 -11.45 -9.54 -5.45
C ASP A 488 -11.80 -8.71 -6.72
N PRO A 489 -10.82 -8.26 -7.53
CA PRO A 489 -11.10 -7.48 -8.73
C PRO A 489 -12.10 -8.12 -9.71
N ARG A 490 -12.25 -9.45 -9.67
CA ARG A 490 -13.17 -10.20 -10.54
C ARG A 490 -14.64 -10.01 -10.18
N HIS A 491 -14.99 -9.55 -8.98
CA HIS A 491 -16.39 -9.41 -8.54
C HIS A 491 -17.28 -8.56 -9.47
N GLU A 492 -16.70 -7.61 -10.20
CA GLU A 492 -17.45 -6.78 -11.16
C GLU A 492 -17.79 -7.52 -12.48
N SER A 493 -17.02 -8.55 -12.81
CA SER A 493 -17.05 -9.20 -14.12
C SER A 493 -17.39 -10.70 -14.08
N ASP A 494 -17.28 -11.32 -12.92
CA ASP A 494 -17.48 -12.75 -12.68
C ASP A 494 -18.46 -12.97 -11.52
N THR A 495 -19.59 -13.61 -11.82
CA THR A 495 -20.66 -13.88 -10.85
C THR A 495 -20.30 -14.92 -9.77
N THR A 496 -19.15 -15.58 -9.90
CA THR A 496 -18.61 -16.47 -8.85
C THR A 496 -17.91 -15.70 -7.74
N TRP A 497 -17.66 -14.40 -7.93
CA TRP A 497 -17.07 -13.50 -6.96
C TRP A 497 -18.10 -12.48 -6.48
N THR A 498 -17.99 -12.08 -5.21
CA THR A 498 -18.84 -11.06 -4.59
C THR A 498 -18.02 -9.85 -4.17
N ASP A 499 -18.70 -8.78 -3.75
CA ASP A 499 -18.08 -7.58 -3.17
C ASP A 499 -17.62 -7.76 -1.71
N TYR A 500 -17.51 -9.00 -1.24
CA TYR A 500 -17.06 -9.32 0.11
C TYR A 500 -15.70 -8.69 0.39
N SER A 501 -15.63 -7.97 1.51
CA SER A 501 -14.39 -7.45 2.05
C SER A 501 -14.47 -7.25 3.56
N VAL A 502 -13.31 -7.17 4.19
CA VAL A 502 -13.15 -7.05 5.64
C VAL A 502 -12.53 -5.71 5.98
N ARG A 503 -13.31 -4.90 6.70
CA ARG A 503 -13.01 -3.50 7.01
C ARG A 503 -13.46 -3.23 8.44
N LEU A 504 -12.77 -2.32 9.15
CA LEU A 504 -13.32 -1.84 10.43
C LEU A 504 -14.59 -1.03 10.15
N PRO A 505 -15.60 -1.08 11.04
CA PRO A 505 -16.77 -0.22 10.93
C PRO A 505 -16.37 1.26 10.87
N GLY A 506 -16.85 1.98 9.85
CA GLY A 506 -16.46 3.37 9.59
C GLY A 506 -15.20 3.52 8.74
N ASP A 507 -14.69 2.44 8.13
CA ASP A 507 -13.53 2.44 7.22
C ASP A 507 -12.20 2.93 7.85
N TYR A 508 -12.12 2.94 9.19
CA TYR A 508 -10.89 3.24 9.93
C TYR A 508 -9.79 2.20 9.70
N PHE A 509 -8.53 2.62 9.81
CA PHE A 509 -7.38 1.71 9.80
C PHE A 509 -7.11 1.06 11.16
N ALA A 510 -7.45 1.76 12.24
CA ALA A 510 -7.39 1.26 13.60
C ALA A 510 -8.54 1.87 14.40
N ARG A 511 -9.07 1.11 15.37
CA ARG A 511 -10.06 1.62 16.31
C ARG A 511 -9.71 1.24 17.75
N VAL A 512 -10.33 1.91 18.71
CA VAL A 512 -10.34 1.45 20.10
C VAL A 512 -10.99 0.06 20.15
N ASN A 513 -10.32 -0.88 20.77
CA ASN A 513 -10.78 -2.25 20.89
C ASN A 513 -12.13 -2.29 21.63
N PRO A 514 -13.15 -2.98 21.10
CA PRO A 514 -14.49 -3.00 21.70
C PRO A 514 -14.55 -3.73 23.06
N VAL A 515 -13.53 -4.52 23.41
CA VAL A 515 -13.48 -5.31 24.64
C VAL A 515 -12.45 -4.76 25.62
N SER A 516 -11.18 -4.65 25.22
CA SER A 516 -10.08 -4.21 26.09
C SER A 516 -9.90 -2.69 26.16
N GLY A 517 -10.49 -1.96 25.21
CA GLY A 517 -10.37 -0.51 25.11
C GLY A 517 -11.30 0.25 26.08
N PRO A 518 -10.92 1.48 26.47
CA PRO A 518 -11.75 2.36 27.30
C PRO A 518 -13.05 2.76 26.59
N GLN A 519 -14.19 2.36 27.17
CA GLN A 519 -15.51 2.49 26.55
C GLN A 519 -16.08 3.91 26.59
N ASP A 520 -15.62 4.74 27.51
CA ASP A 520 -15.96 6.16 27.57
C ASP A 520 -15.49 6.93 26.34
N ILE A 521 -14.55 6.35 25.58
CA ILE A 521 -13.97 6.95 24.40
C ILE A 521 -14.08 6.05 23.15
N SER A 522 -14.77 4.90 23.24
CA SER A 522 -14.96 4.00 22.09
C SER A 522 -15.87 4.57 20.98
N SER A 523 -16.65 5.60 21.31
CA SER A 523 -17.49 6.37 20.38
C SER A 523 -16.82 7.66 19.86
N LEU A 524 -15.66 8.00 20.41
CA LEU A 524 -14.86 9.08 19.87
C LEU A 524 -14.14 8.53 18.63
N GLU A 525 -14.31 9.20 17.51
CA GLU A 525 -13.60 8.93 16.27
C GLU A 525 -12.12 9.25 16.51
N PHE A 526 -11.37 8.26 16.98
CA PHE A 526 -9.92 8.34 17.01
C PHE A 526 -9.42 7.54 15.84
N ASP A 527 -9.17 8.24 14.75
CA ASP A 527 -8.23 7.78 13.76
C ASP A 527 -6.83 7.93 14.38
N LEU A 528 -6.33 6.82 14.92
CA LEU A 528 -5.22 6.78 15.85
C LEU A 528 -3.87 7.14 15.17
N VAL A 529 -3.63 8.44 14.97
CA VAL A 529 -2.36 9.20 14.87
C VAL A 529 -1.28 8.58 13.96
N ASN A 530 -1.61 8.41 12.70
CA ASN A 530 -1.08 9.30 11.67
C ASN A 530 -2.35 9.87 11.11
N PHE A 531 -2.63 11.17 11.33
CA PHE A 531 -3.91 11.82 10.99
C PHE A 531 -4.56 11.04 9.87
N ASN A 532 -5.48 10.15 10.21
CA ASN A 532 -6.38 9.52 9.27
C ASN A 532 -7.65 10.30 9.56
N MET A 533 -8.23 10.95 8.58
CA MET A 533 -9.39 11.79 8.86
C MET A 533 -10.37 11.58 7.73
N ILE A 534 -11.58 11.17 8.07
CA ILE A 534 -12.71 11.23 7.15
C ILE A 534 -13.27 12.64 7.23
N PHE A 535 -13.16 13.39 6.15
CA PHE A 535 -13.71 14.74 6.04
C PHE A 535 -14.95 14.73 5.17
N ASP A 536 -16.11 15.06 5.75
CA ASP A 536 -17.34 15.25 4.97
C ASP A 536 -17.51 16.74 4.62
N PHE A 537 -17.21 17.07 3.37
CA PHE A 537 -17.41 18.39 2.81
C PHE A 537 -18.87 18.53 2.41
N THR A 538 -19.55 19.49 3.03
CA THR A 538 -20.96 19.81 2.72
C THR A 538 -21.04 21.18 2.08
N SER A 539 -21.92 21.31 1.07
CA SER A 539 -22.03 22.45 0.14
C SER A 539 -22.44 23.83 0.73
N THR A 540 -22.18 24.11 2.01
CA THR A 540 -22.59 25.36 2.65
C THR A 540 -21.47 26.12 3.36
N MET A 541 -20.61 26.81 2.61
CA MET A 541 -20.06 28.12 3.00
C MET A 541 -19.74 28.95 1.74
N ASP A 542 -20.63 29.90 1.45
CA ASP A 542 -20.47 30.95 0.46
C ASP A 542 -19.38 31.92 0.96
N ASN A 543 -18.22 32.04 0.31
CA ASN A 543 -17.36 33.20 0.55
C ASN A 543 -16.67 33.72 -0.71
N LYS A 544 -17.08 34.94 -1.06
CA LYS A 544 -16.50 35.78 -2.09
C LYS A 544 -15.14 36.32 -1.65
N ASP A 545 -14.32 36.61 -2.65
CA ASP A 545 -13.14 37.47 -2.63
C ASP A 545 -11.80 36.77 -2.34
N PHE A 546 -11.13 36.26 -3.39
CA PHE A 546 -9.67 36.41 -3.54
C PHE A 546 -9.24 36.23 -5.01
N GLU A 547 -8.76 37.30 -5.66
CA GLU A 547 -8.00 37.26 -6.92
C GLU A 547 -6.62 37.88 -6.64
N LEU A 548 -5.51 37.19 -6.94
CA LEU A 548 -4.22 37.84 -7.17
C LEU A 548 -3.28 36.99 -8.05
N THR A 549 -2.88 37.57 -9.19
CA THR A 549 -2.08 36.95 -10.26
C THR A 549 -0.63 37.47 -10.27
N PHE A 550 0.34 36.63 -9.92
CA PHE A 550 1.73 36.71 -10.40
C PHE A 550 2.27 35.29 -10.63
N PRO A 551 3.08 35.03 -11.68
CA PRO A 551 3.61 33.69 -11.93
C PRO A 551 4.75 33.37 -10.97
N VAL A 552 4.51 32.46 -10.03
CA VAL A 552 5.47 31.98 -9.02
C VAL A 552 6.13 30.69 -9.52
N GLY A 553 6.99 30.79 -10.54
CA GLY A 553 7.77 29.64 -11.03
C GLY A 553 8.27 29.80 -12.47
N ILE A 554 9.25 28.98 -12.85
CA ILE A 554 9.73 28.92 -14.24
C ILE A 554 8.87 27.91 -14.99
N PHE A 555 7.83 28.40 -15.68
CA PHE A 555 6.92 27.55 -16.45
C PHE A 555 7.22 27.66 -17.94
N LEU A 556 7.33 26.54 -18.64
CA LEU A 556 7.25 26.51 -20.10
C LEU A 556 5.87 25.97 -20.45
N HIS A 557 5.02 26.82 -21.03
CA HIS A 557 3.67 26.45 -21.43
C HIS A 557 3.68 25.67 -22.73
N GLN A 558 2.59 24.93 -22.97
CA GLN A 558 2.38 24.30 -24.26
C GLN A 558 2.26 25.35 -25.35
N ASN A 559 3.03 25.22 -26.43
CA ASN A 559 2.95 26.11 -27.58
C ASN A 559 1.53 26.13 -28.16
N PHE A 560 1.01 27.30 -28.51
CA PHE A 560 -0.32 27.45 -29.08
C PHE A 560 -0.30 28.23 -30.40
N PRO A 561 -0.98 27.75 -31.46
CA PRO A 561 -1.66 26.45 -31.53
C PRO A 561 -0.68 25.27 -31.48
N ASN A 562 -1.15 24.07 -31.11
CA ASN A 562 -0.47 22.78 -31.27
C ASN A 562 -1.52 21.66 -31.42
N PRO A 563 -1.58 20.93 -32.56
CA PRO A 563 -0.75 21.08 -33.75
C PRO A 563 -0.88 22.46 -34.41
N PHE A 564 0.15 22.90 -35.15
CA PHE A 564 0.18 24.24 -35.74
C PHE A 564 0.46 24.24 -37.25
N ASN A 565 0.02 25.27 -37.96
CA ASN A 565 0.36 25.55 -39.35
C ASN A 565 0.15 27.04 -39.68
N PRO A 566 1.13 27.78 -40.24
CA PRO A 566 2.57 27.49 -40.27
C PRO A 566 3.29 27.98 -39.00
N SER A 567 2.59 28.63 -38.07
CA SER A 567 3.20 29.29 -36.92
C SER A 567 2.58 28.90 -35.59
N THR A 568 3.41 28.89 -34.56
CA THR A 568 3.00 28.67 -33.17
C THR A 568 3.67 29.69 -32.26
N THR A 569 3.11 29.85 -31.07
CA THR A 569 3.57 30.78 -30.06
C THR A 569 3.94 29.99 -28.81
N PHE A 570 5.16 30.16 -28.33
CA PHE A 570 5.64 29.64 -27.05
C PHE A 570 5.42 30.70 -25.99
N GLN A 571 4.87 30.30 -24.85
CA GLN A 571 4.80 31.14 -23.67
C GLN A 571 5.62 30.49 -22.56
N TYR A 572 6.33 31.30 -21.79
CA TYR A 572 7.02 30.83 -20.59
C TYR A 572 7.10 31.94 -19.56
N ASP A 573 7.06 31.56 -18.29
CA ASP A 573 7.10 32.50 -17.17
C ASP A 573 8.46 32.45 -16.49
N LEU A 574 8.91 33.60 -16.03
CA LEU A 574 10.13 33.75 -15.25
C LEU A 574 9.76 34.40 -13.92
N PRO A 575 10.03 33.77 -12.77
CA PRO A 575 9.72 34.36 -11.48
C PRO A 575 10.72 35.48 -11.15
N ILE A 576 11.95 35.36 -11.66
CA ILE A 576 13.04 36.33 -11.47
C ILE A 576 13.83 36.52 -12.78
N ARG A 577 14.54 37.64 -12.88
CA ARG A 577 15.41 37.94 -14.02
C ARG A 577 16.46 36.84 -14.21
N SER A 578 16.44 36.17 -15.36
CA SER A 578 17.26 34.98 -15.61
C SER A 578 17.81 34.92 -17.04
N HIS A 579 18.92 34.21 -17.25
CA HIS A 579 19.44 33.94 -18.61
C HIS A 579 18.72 32.75 -19.22
N VAL A 580 17.95 33.00 -20.28
CA VAL A 580 17.06 32.02 -20.90
C VAL A 580 17.58 31.60 -22.26
N THR A 581 17.60 30.29 -22.49
CA THR A 581 17.81 29.68 -23.80
C THR A 581 16.57 28.87 -24.18
N LEU A 582 15.95 29.15 -25.34
CA LEU A 582 14.82 28.38 -25.89
C LEU A 582 15.22 27.86 -27.28
N VAL A 583 15.30 26.54 -27.41
CA VAL A 583 15.79 25.85 -28.61
C VAL A 583 14.73 24.89 -29.12
N ILE A 584 14.60 24.77 -30.45
CA ILE A 584 13.78 23.76 -31.12
C ILE A 584 14.70 22.66 -31.66
N TYR A 585 14.31 21.41 -31.42
CA TYR A 585 14.94 20.20 -31.91
C TYR A 585 13.98 19.40 -32.79
N ASP A 586 14.52 18.63 -33.72
CA ASP A 586 13.75 17.60 -34.41
C ASP A 586 13.66 16.31 -33.57
N ILE A 587 12.98 15.28 -34.10
CA ILE A 587 12.78 14.02 -33.38
C ILE A 587 14.07 13.20 -33.21
N LEU A 588 15.12 13.49 -33.98
CA LEU A 588 16.44 12.88 -33.84
C LEU A 588 17.30 13.64 -32.80
N GLY A 589 16.79 14.74 -32.25
CA GLY A 589 17.47 15.58 -31.28
C GLY A 589 18.41 16.61 -31.92
N GLU A 590 18.35 16.82 -33.23
CA GLU A 590 19.17 17.82 -33.92
C GLU A 590 18.59 19.23 -33.71
N GLU A 591 19.43 20.22 -33.39
CA GLU A 591 19.01 21.62 -33.18
C GLU A 591 18.54 22.22 -34.52
N VAL A 592 17.25 22.51 -34.60
CA VAL A 592 16.59 23.10 -35.76
C VAL A 592 16.76 24.61 -35.77
N THR A 593 16.53 25.27 -34.63
CA THR A 593 16.75 26.70 -34.43
C THR A 593 16.73 27.10 -32.95
N ARG A 594 17.28 28.28 -32.65
CA ARG A 594 17.27 28.86 -31.30
C ARG A 594 16.48 30.16 -31.31
N LEU A 595 15.40 30.19 -30.53
CA LEU A 595 14.47 31.31 -30.48
C LEU A 595 14.88 32.36 -29.45
N VAL A 596 15.46 31.92 -28.32
CA VAL A 596 15.91 32.81 -27.24
C VAL A 596 17.29 32.36 -26.77
N ASN A 597 18.18 33.30 -26.51
CA ASN A 597 19.48 33.07 -25.88
C ASN A 597 19.99 34.37 -25.24
N THR A 598 19.27 34.86 -24.24
CA THR A 598 19.57 36.17 -23.62
C THR A 598 19.01 36.24 -22.21
N THR A 599 19.47 37.22 -21.43
CA THR A 599 18.93 37.52 -20.11
C THR A 599 17.64 38.32 -20.23
N GLN A 600 16.58 37.87 -19.55
CA GLN A 600 15.26 38.49 -19.57
C GLN A 600 14.77 38.73 -18.13
N ASP A 601 14.07 39.84 -17.91
CA ASP A 601 13.44 40.17 -16.63
C ASP A 601 12.26 39.24 -16.30
N ALA A 602 11.80 39.24 -15.04
CA ALA A 602 10.66 38.43 -14.58
C ALA A 602 9.34 38.70 -15.35
N GLY A 603 8.37 37.81 -15.16
CA GLY A 603 7.04 37.83 -15.78
C GLY A 603 6.91 36.98 -17.05
N SER A 604 5.68 36.82 -17.52
CA SER A 604 5.34 36.02 -18.70
C SER A 604 5.98 36.56 -19.99
N LYS A 605 6.58 35.65 -20.76
CA LYS A 605 7.22 35.92 -22.04
C LYS A 605 6.51 35.12 -23.12
N THR A 606 6.48 35.69 -24.31
CA THR A 606 5.83 35.08 -25.46
C THR A 606 6.73 35.21 -26.69
N ILE A 607 6.96 34.13 -27.41
CA ILE A 607 7.76 34.13 -28.64
C ILE A 607 7.11 33.29 -29.73
N ARG A 608 7.05 33.85 -30.93
CA ARG A 608 6.44 33.21 -32.09
C ARG A 608 7.49 32.56 -32.99
N TRP A 609 7.20 31.37 -33.49
CA TRP A 609 8.01 30.70 -34.50
C TRP A 609 7.16 30.35 -35.73
N ASN A 610 7.75 30.53 -36.91
CA ASN A 610 7.09 30.37 -38.21
C ASN A 610 7.71 29.21 -39.02
N ARG A 611 7.99 28.08 -38.37
CA ARG A 611 8.50 26.82 -38.96
C ARG A 611 9.80 26.95 -39.78
N THR A 612 10.74 27.78 -39.37
CA THR A 612 12.02 27.94 -40.09
C THR A 612 13.21 27.42 -39.29
N ASP A 613 14.19 26.83 -39.98
CA ASP A 613 15.49 26.45 -39.42
C ASP A 613 16.41 27.67 -39.20
N ILE A 614 17.64 27.43 -38.72
CA ILE A 614 18.68 28.45 -38.53
C ILE A 614 19.07 29.21 -39.82
N HIS A 615 18.78 28.67 -41.01
CA HIS A 615 19.04 29.30 -42.30
C HIS A 615 17.80 30.01 -42.87
N GLY A 616 16.70 30.06 -42.11
CA GLY A 616 15.44 30.67 -42.53
C GLY A 616 14.64 29.81 -43.52
N LYS A 617 15.01 28.55 -43.73
CA LYS A 617 14.28 27.65 -44.63
C LYS A 617 13.13 26.96 -43.90
N PRO A 618 11.96 26.76 -44.55
CA PRO A 618 10.86 26.03 -43.94
C PRO A 618 11.24 24.59 -43.59
N VAL A 619 10.84 24.14 -42.40
CA VAL A 619 11.01 22.76 -41.95
C VAL A 619 9.79 21.91 -42.31
N SER A 620 9.99 20.61 -42.45
CA SER A 620 8.95 19.65 -42.86
C SER A 620 7.85 19.47 -41.81
N ALA A 621 6.65 19.08 -42.22
CA ALA A 621 5.62 18.67 -41.26
C ALA A 621 6.09 17.45 -40.46
N GLY A 622 5.81 17.42 -39.16
CA GLY A 622 6.34 16.40 -38.26
C GLY A 622 6.33 16.82 -36.80
N VAL A 623 6.89 15.95 -35.97
CA VAL A 623 7.05 16.18 -34.53
C VAL A 623 8.37 16.91 -34.27
N TYR A 624 8.31 17.94 -33.45
CA TYR A 624 9.46 18.69 -32.97
C TYR A 624 9.43 18.77 -31.44
N LEU A 625 10.59 18.94 -30.84
CA LEU A 625 10.72 19.24 -29.41
C LEU A 625 11.19 20.68 -29.25
N TYR A 626 10.79 21.34 -28.17
CA TYR A 626 11.37 22.61 -27.76
C TYR A 626 11.74 22.57 -26.29
N GLN A 627 12.90 23.11 -25.97
CA GLN A 627 13.47 23.06 -24.65
C GLN A 627 13.85 24.45 -24.18
N ILE A 628 13.38 24.81 -22.99
CA ILE A 628 13.85 26.00 -22.27
C ILE A 628 14.93 25.59 -21.27
N LYS A 629 15.98 26.41 -21.14
CA LYS A 629 16.99 26.32 -20.09
C LYS A 629 17.21 27.66 -19.42
N THR A 630 17.33 27.64 -18.10
CA THR A 630 17.70 28.79 -17.29
C THR A 630 18.35 28.33 -15.99
N GLY A 631 19.60 28.71 -15.76
CA GLY A 631 20.39 28.21 -14.63
C GLY A 631 20.50 26.67 -14.65
N LYS A 632 20.02 26.02 -13.58
CA LYS A 632 19.96 24.55 -13.46
C LYS A 632 18.65 23.95 -13.99
N PHE A 633 17.64 24.77 -14.29
CA PHE A 633 16.34 24.32 -14.78
C PHE A 633 16.38 24.05 -16.28
N SER A 634 15.82 22.91 -16.70
CA SER A 634 15.67 22.50 -18.09
C SER A 634 14.34 21.78 -18.25
N HIS A 635 13.48 22.24 -19.16
CA HIS A 635 12.19 21.61 -19.42
C HIS A 635 11.93 21.51 -20.92
N THR A 636 11.46 20.34 -21.37
CA THR A 636 11.26 20.01 -22.78
C THR A 636 9.80 19.68 -23.05
N ARG A 637 9.23 20.21 -24.11
CA ARG A 637 7.88 19.89 -24.57
C ARG A 637 7.85 19.52 -26.05
N LYS A 638 6.81 18.79 -26.45
CA LYS A 638 6.58 18.32 -27.82
C LYS A 638 5.61 19.22 -28.56
N MET A 639 5.83 19.44 -29.85
CA MET A 639 4.92 20.11 -30.77
C MET A 639 4.79 19.37 -32.10
N ILE A 640 3.68 19.60 -32.80
CA ILE A 640 3.35 18.96 -34.07
C ILE A 640 3.10 20.03 -35.13
N LEU A 641 3.93 20.06 -36.17
CA LEU A 641 3.74 20.90 -37.35
C LEU A 641 2.92 20.14 -38.39
N LEU A 642 1.76 20.69 -38.78
CA LEU A 642 0.92 20.17 -39.85
C LEU A 642 1.30 20.79 -41.20
N LYS A 643 0.97 20.07 -42.28
CA LYS A 643 1.24 20.48 -43.66
C LYS A 643 0.32 21.60 -44.12
#